data_AF-A0AA38HXB3-F1
#
_entry.id   AF-A0AA38HXB3-F1
#
_cell.length_a   1.000
_cell.length_b   1.000
_cell.length_c   1.000
_cell.angle_alpha   90.00
_cell.angle_beta   90.00
_cell.angle_gamma   90.00
#
_symmetry.space_group_name_H-M   'P 1'
#
loop_
_entity.id
_entity.type
_entity.pdbx_description
1 polymer ?
#
loop_
_entity_poly.entity_id
_entity_poly.type
_entity_poly.pdbx_seq_one_letter_code
_entity_poly.pdbx_strand_id
1 'polypeptide(L)'
;MTLKTSSTFSIYDYIIFISSLVFSTLIGIYYGCFGTKQATTKEYLMGGKNMKIIPIAISVAISHISGSLLIITVSEVYRYGASISLFIVSYIIMGFLAIFIYLPVFFKVQVTNIYEYLEKRFDKKTRMMAFAIYLLSEIIMFPIMAYAPSLTFATASGINPAWSAFFLCVICVFYTSIGGLRTVVWTDFLQFAIIMVSLVTVYTVGVRVSGGFLSVWITALQGERLQAFNFNVDFTARDSFWGYVAGGPTAVAVIIVHQTGVQKFLSLPKYRDCVWSVIHTVIIYSQYKDCDPLTSRMVSKHDQLFPYFVTDVGKRFPGVTGLFVAAICSAALSSMSSNLNALSGVIYKDVVCRFLKEQPSEKRGSDILKIIVLVVGLLCTCLVFLMERMGEVFHIILSVVGITQGPLLGVFSLGILFPKANHKKCSYSTATILTMTLNTSSVLKLSSYDYVIFVGTLVFSTLIGIYYGCFGTKQATIKEYLLGGKNMKILPIAVSVAVSHISGTLLIGTVADVYRYGGSVWLYVGSFVAMGVLATFVYLPVFYKLQVANMYEYLEKRFDKKIKMFALILYLLCEIFIFPILAYTPSLTFATASGFNPSLCAFFLCVVCVFYTSIGGLKTVVWTDFLQFGIIAVSLITLYIIGLNTTGGFLSVWNTAAEGQRLEIFNFQLDLTARDGFWGYIIGGAPTTTALIIIHQTGLQKFLSLSNYKDGAWSVLHTVISMSLVHTFCVFIGLVAYSKYKDCDPLTSHLISKHDQLFPLFVTEIGGHLPGIPGLFIAAICSAALSSMSSNLNALSGVMYNDVVCEFLKKKPSDKKATNILKLIVLIVGLLCSCLVFVIQGMGEVFSVSLTIWGITQGPILGAFTLGVLFPKANQQGALYGMILGCISVACIAIPAKYYQTKGLLSYPTKPLSTNGCSFFNASNFVSTNKTISSQFQPSVIFKTSFYFYAVIGVTVTVIVGLVVSFFTKSGSSVHKNFLSPVIHSCLKESVENQEYADAETTLELLQKQ
;
A
#
# COMPACT_ATOMS: atom_id res chain seq x y z
N MET A 1 -8.46 21.57 -28.32
CA MET A 1 -9.71 22.18 -27.84
C MET A 1 -10.20 21.35 -26.65
N THR A 2 -10.06 21.88 -25.44
CA THR A 2 -10.38 21.20 -24.17
C THR A 2 -11.88 21.32 -23.90
N LEU A 3 -12.64 20.23 -24.07
CA LEU A 3 -14.04 20.17 -23.64
C LEU A 3 -14.09 20.12 -22.11
N LYS A 4 -14.32 21.29 -21.48
CA LYS A 4 -14.90 21.40 -20.15
C LYS A 4 -16.25 20.69 -20.18
N THR A 5 -16.38 19.52 -19.55
CA THR A 5 -17.68 19.00 -19.14
C THR A 5 -18.19 19.91 -18.02
N SER A 6 -19.13 20.80 -18.34
CA SER A 6 -19.85 21.58 -17.35
C SER A 6 -20.53 20.64 -16.37
N SER A 7 -20.28 20.81 -15.07
CA SER A 7 -20.86 20.04 -13.97
C SER A 7 -22.40 20.02 -14.05
N THR A 8 -22.97 18.82 -14.19
CA THR A 8 -24.40 18.57 -14.46
C THR A 8 -25.27 18.30 -13.23
N PHE A 9 -24.70 18.17 -12.02
CA PHE A 9 -25.47 17.89 -10.81
C PHE A 9 -26.19 19.15 -10.32
N SER A 10 -27.52 19.15 -10.36
CA SER A 10 -28.33 20.25 -9.82
C SER A 10 -28.40 20.16 -8.29
N ILE A 11 -28.84 21.25 -7.65
CA ILE A 11 -29.06 21.26 -6.20
C ILE A 11 -30.10 20.21 -5.77
N TYR A 12 -31.10 19.94 -6.61
CA TYR A 12 -32.10 18.89 -6.39
C TYR A 12 -31.47 17.49 -6.41
N ASP A 13 -30.50 17.25 -7.29
CA ASP A 13 -29.80 15.97 -7.37
C ASP A 13 -28.98 15.70 -6.11
N TYR A 14 -28.28 16.73 -5.60
CA TYR A 14 -27.57 16.65 -4.32
C TYR A 14 -28.51 16.41 -3.14
N ILE A 15 -29.65 17.10 -3.09
CA ILE A 15 -30.64 16.92 -2.01
C ILE A 15 -31.16 15.49 -1.99
N ILE A 16 -31.55 14.93 -3.13
CA ILE A 16 -32.07 13.54 -3.22
C ILE A 16 -30.99 12.54 -2.82
N PHE A 17 -29.77 12.70 -3.36
CA PHE A 17 -28.65 11.81 -3.07
C PHE A 17 -28.24 11.82 -1.60
N ILE A 18 -27.99 13.00 -1.02
CA ILE A 18 -27.56 13.15 0.37
C ILE A 18 -28.67 12.67 1.32
N SER A 19 -29.93 12.98 1.04
CA SER A 19 -31.06 12.51 1.86
C SER A 19 -31.08 10.99 1.95
N SER A 20 -30.84 10.28 0.83
CA SER A 20 -30.81 8.80 0.81
C SER A 20 -29.73 8.21 1.73
N LEU A 21 -28.54 8.84 1.79
CA LEU A 21 -27.43 8.42 2.64
C LEU A 21 -27.68 8.75 4.12
N VAL A 22 -28.25 9.92 4.37
CA VAL A 22 -28.62 10.36 5.72
C VAL A 22 -29.70 9.46 6.31
N PHE A 23 -30.75 9.13 5.56
CA PHE A 23 -31.78 8.19 6.02
C PHE A 23 -31.21 6.81 6.35
N SER A 24 -30.31 6.28 5.51
CA SER A 24 -29.63 5.00 5.79
C SER A 24 -28.83 5.05 7.09
N THR A 25 -28.13 6.16 7.33
CA THR A 25 -27.33 6.38 8.55
C THR A 25 -28.20 6.54 9.79
N LEU A 26 -29.30 7.30 9.69
CA LEU A 26 -30.25 7.54 10.79
C LEU A 26 -30.93 6.24 11.24
N ILE A 27 -31.27 5.33 10.33
CA ILE A 27 -31.79 4.00 10.68
C ILE A 27 -30.76 3.23 11.51
N GLY A 28 -29.48 3.28 11.14
CA GLY A 28 -28.41 2.65 11.90
C GLY A 28 -28.20 3.27 13.29
N ILE A 29 -28.25 4.59 13.39
CA ILE A 29 -28.17 5.29 14.69
C ILE A 29 -29.38 4.95 15.56
N TYR A 30 -30.59 4.92 15.00
CA TYR A 30 -31.81 4.59 15.72
C TYR A 30 -31.74 3.19 16.35
N TYR A 31 -31.44 2.17 15.56
CA TYR A 31 -31.34 0.80 16.05
C TYR A 31 -30.10 0.56 16.93
N GLY A 32 -29.03 1.33 16.71
CA GLY A 32 -27.77 1.21 17.43
C GLY A 32 -27.74 1.89 18.80
N CYS A 33 -28.32 3.09 18.91
CA CYS A 33 -28.30 3.91 20.14
C CYS A 33 -29.58 3.78 20.97
N PHE A 34 -30.76 3.64 20.33
CA PHE A 34 -32.05 3.61 21.01
C PHE A 34 -32.69 2.21 21.04
N GLY A 35 -32.18 1.27 20.24
CA GLY A 35 -32.61 -0.12 20.28
C GLY A 35 -32.08 -0.82 21.53
N THR A 36 -32.96 -1.16 22.49
CA THR A 36 -32.66 -1.98 23.70
C THR A 36 -32.23 -3.43 23.40
N LYS A 37 -31.91 -3.73 22.15
CA LYS A 37 -32.00 -5.04 21.51
C LYS A 37 -30.76 -5.37 20.64
N GLN A 38 -29.56 -4.89 21.02
CA GLN A 38 -28.30 -5.29 20.37
C GLN A 38 -27.23 -5.73 21.38
N ALA A 39 -27.66 -6.08 22.59
CA ALA A 39 -26.77 -6.38 23.70
C ALA A 39 -26.19 -7.81 23.66
N THR A 40 -26.60 -8.65 22.71
CA THR A 40 -26.17 -10.06 22.63
C THR A 40 -25.65 -10.41 21.23
N THR A 41 -24.72 -11.36 21.17
CA THR A 41 -24.12 -11.90 19.94
C THR A 41 -25.18 -12.47 19.00
N LYS A 42 -26.14 -13.21 19.56
CA LYS A 42 -27.25 -13.81 18.82
C LYS A 42 -28.18 -12.75 18.22
N GLU A 43 -28.40 -11.66 18.93
CA GLU A 43 -29.26 -10.59 18.42
C GLU A 43 -28.55 -9.75 17.34
N TYR A 44 -27.26 -9.47 17.52
CA TYR A 44 -26.45 -8.76 16.52
C TYR A 44 -26.34 -9.55 15.21
N LEU A 45 -26.06 -10.86 15.27
CA LEU A 45 -25.85 -11.70 14.08
C LEU A 45 -27.12 -12.30 13.47
N MET A 46 -28.19 -12.52 14.25
CA MET A 46 -29.40 -13.22 13.78
C MET A 46 -30.70 -12.41 13.97
N GLY A 47 -30.61 -11.16 14.43
CA GLY A 47 -31.79 -10.32 14.68
C GLY A 47 -32.75 -10.91 15.73
N GLY A 48 -32.27 -11.81 16.58
CA GLY A 48 -33.07 -12.49 17.61
C GLY A 48 -34.07 -13.52 17.07
N LYS A 49 -33.98 -13.92 15.79
CA LYS A 49 -34.90 -14.86 15.11
C LYS A 49 -36.39 -14.44 15.05
N ASN A 50 -36.72 -13.19 15.35
CA ASN A 50 -38.10 -12.68 15.42
C ASN A 50 -38.41 -11.62 14.33
N MET A 51 -37.77 -11.71 13.16
CA MET A 51 -37.95 -10.75 12.07
C MET A 51 -39.10 -11.16 11.14
N LYS A 52 -39.80 -10.18 10.56
CA LYS A 52 -40.91 -10.41 9.61
C LYS A 52 -40.37 -10.91 8.27
N ILE A 53 -41.14 -11.77 7.59
CA ILE A 53 -40.72 -12.43 6.34
C ILE A 53 -40.45 -11.42 5.22
N ILE A 54 -41.32 -10.42 5.02
CA ILE A 54 -41.24 -9.48 3.88
C ILE A 54 -39.94 -8.63 3.89
N PRO A 55 -39.55 -7.95 4.99
CA PRO A 55 -38.28 -7.22 5.02
C PRO A 55 -37.06 -8.09 4.77
N ILE A 56 -37.06 -9.31 5.32
CA ILE A 56 -35.96 -10.27 5.10
C ILE A 56 -35.86 -10.58 3.60
N ALA A 57 -36.99 -10.90 2.96
CA ALA A 57 -37.09 -11.21 1.53
C ALA A 57 -36.48 -10.18 0.61
N ILE A 58 -36.85 -8.93 0.87
CA ILE A 58 -36.44 -7.79 0.08
C ILE A 58 -34.95 -7.53 0.31
N SER A 59 -34.48 -7.64 1.56
CA SER A 59 -33.06 -7.54 1.91
C SER A 59 -32.18 -8.53 1.17
N VAL A 60 -32.66 -9.75 0.92
CA VAL A 60 -31.94 -10.77 0.12
C VAL A 60 -31.79 -10.35 -1.32
N ALA A 61 -32.91 -9.98 -1.93
CA ALA A 61 -32.99 -9.72 -3.34
C ALA A 61 -32.02 -8.61 -3.72
N ILE A 62 -31.96 -7.55 -2.89
CA ILE A 62 -31.14 -6.38 -3.14
C ILE A 62 -29.68 -6.64 -2.83
N SER A 63 -29.37 -7.45 -1.80
CA SER A 63 -27.99 -7.85 -1.52
C SER A 63 -27.33 -8.53 -2.73
N HIS A 64 -28.12 -9.16 -3.61
CA HIS A 64 -27.65 -9.77 -4.87
C HIS A 64 -27.72 -8.84 -6.09
N ILE A 65 -28.64 -7.87 -6.09
CA ILE A 65 -28.68 -6.78 -7.08
C ILE A 65 -27.65 -5.73 -6.64
N SER A 66 -26.36 -6.03 -6.86
CA SER A 66 -25.31 -5.04 -6.57
C SER A 66 -25.39 -3.86 -7.57
N GLY A 67 -25.05 -2.65 -7.11
CA GLY A 67 -24.95 -1.49 -8.00
C GLY A 67 -23.98 -1.69 -9.17
N SER A 68 -22.98 -2.56 -8.97
CA SER A 68 -22.04 -2.98 -10.02
C SER A 68 -22.73 -3.82 -11.10
N LEU A 69 -23.57 -4.79 -10.71
CA LEU A 69 -24.29 -5.67 -11.64
C LEU A 69 -25.24 -4.87 -12.56
N LEU A 70 -25.90 -3.84 -12.02
CA LEU A 70 -26.76 -2.94 -12.80
C LEU A 70 -25.98 -2.23 -13.93
N ILE A 71 -24.80 -1.71 -13.64
CA ILE A 71 -23.95 -1.02 -14.63
C ILE A 71 -23.41 -2.00 -15.67
N ILE A 72 -22.99 -3.17 -15.20
CA ILE A 72 -22.38 -4.23 -16.01
C ILE A 72 -23.37 -4.81 -17.01
N THR A 73 -24.57 -5.22 -16.57
CA THR A 73 -25.58 -5.81 -17.45
C THR A 73 -25.97 -4.84 -18.56
N VAL A 74 -26.08 -3.56 -18.25
CA VAL A 74 -26.40 -2.54 -19.24
C VAL A 74 -25.29 -2.40 -20.29
N SER A 75 -24.03 -2.34 -19.83
CA SER A 75 -22.86 -2.19 -20.71
C SER A 75 -22.63 -3.42 -21.59
N GLU A 76 -22.89 -4.61 -21.06
CA GLU A 76 -22.70 -5.86 -21.79
C GLU A 76 -23.73 -6.04 -22.90
N VAL A 77 -25.02 -5.80 -22.63
CA VAL A 77 -26.06 -5.89 -23.67
C VAL A 77 -25.86 -4.83 -24.75
N TYR A 78 -25.41 -3.63 -24.38
CA TYR A 78 -25.03 -2.60 -25.36
C TYR A 78 -23.96 -3.11 -26.33
N ARG A 79 -22.95 -3.83 -25.81
CA ARG A 79 -21.76 -4.20 -26.59
C ARG A 79 -21.88 -5.55 -27.30
N TYR A 80 -22.58 -6.53 -26.71
CA TYR A 80 -22.64 -7.91 -27.16
C TYR A 80 -24.06 -8.47 -27.30
N GLY A 81 -25.11 -7.69 -27.01
CA GLY A 81 -26.50 -8.10 -27.17
C GLY A 81 -27.11 -8.83 -25.95
N ALA A 82 -28.36 -9.25 -26.08
CA ALA A 82 -29.18 -9.72 -24.96
C ALA A 82 -28.80 -11.10 -24.37
N SER A 83 -27.72 -11.73 -24.84
CA SER A 83 -27.28 -13.09 -24.44
C SER A 83 -26.96 -13.22 -22.95
N ILE A 84 -26.45 -12.16 -22.29
CA ILE A 84 -26.23 -12.13 -20.83
C ILE A 84 -27.52 -12.40 -20.02
N SER A 85 -28.70 -12.16 -20.60
CA SER A 85 -30.00 -12.44 -19.95
C SER A 85 -30.20 -13.93 -19.66
N LEU A 86 -29.44 -14.83 -20.32
CA LEU A 86 -29.48 -16.27 -20.06
C LEU A 86 -29.00 -16.66 -18.66
N PHE A 87 -28.27 -15.79 -17.95
CA PHE A 87 -27.95 -16.01 -16.53
C PHE A 87 -29.20 -16.24 -15.67
N ILE A 88 -30.36 -15.69 -16.05
CA ILE A 88 -31.63 -15.89 -15.34
C ILE A 88 -31.98 -17.37 -15.26
N VAL A 89 -31.71 -18.15 -16.31
CA VAL A 89 -31.93 -19.60 -16.32
C VAL A 89 -31.08 -20.28 -15.26
N SER A 90 -29.81 -19.89 -15.15
CA SER A 90 -28.88 -20.39 -14.13
C SER A 90 -29.31 -20.02 -12.71
N TYR A 91 -29.87 -18.81 -12.49
CA TYR A 91 -30.48 -18.41 -11.21
C TYR A 91 -31.65 -19.31 -10.81
N ILE A 92 -32.52 -19.66 -11.76
CA ILE A 92 -33.69 -20.52 -11.50
C ILE A 92 -33.23 -21.92 -11.08
N ILE A 93 -32.33 -22.54 -11.87
CA ILE A 93 -31.81 -23.89 -11.59
C ILE A 93 -31.18 -23.94 -10.20
N MET A 94 -30.33 -22.96 -9.87
CA MET A 94 -29.67 -22.92 -8.56
C MET A 94 -30.64 -22.63 -7.40
N GLY A 95 -31.69 -21.84 -7.63
CA GLY A 95 -32.77 -21.64 -6.65
C GLY A 95 -33.47 -22.95 -6.30
N PHE A 96 -33.78 -23.78 -7.31
CA PHE A 96 -34.33 -25.13 -7.10
C PHE A 96 -33.36 -26.01 -6.30
N LEU A 97 -32.10 -26.08 -6.70
CA LEU A 97 -31.09 -26.88 -5.97
C LEU A 97 -30.94 -26.39 -4.52
N ALA A 98 -30.94 -25.09 -4.28
CA ALA A 98 -30.84 -24.52 -2.94
C ALA A 98 -32.00 -25.00 -2.04
N ILE A 99 -33.25 -24.89 -2.51
CA ILE A 99 -34.46 -25.22 -1.74
C ILE A 99 -34.55 -26.72 -1.46
N PHE A 100 -34.30 -27.56 -2.46
CA PHE A 100 -34.55 -28.99 -2.36
C PHE A 100 -33.36 -29.80 -1.80
N ILE A 101 -32.12 -29.31 -1.97
CA ILE A 101 -30.91 -30.06 -1.61
C ILE A 101 -30.19 -29.44 -0.42
N TYR A 102 -29.83 -28.16 -0.51
CA TYR A 102 -28.90 -27.55 0.44
C TYR A 102 -29.58 -27.08 1.73
N LEU A 103 -30.69 -26.36 1.59
CA LEU A 103 -31.37 -25.72 2.70
C LEU A 103 -31.91 -26.72 3.75
N PRO A 104 -32.50 -27.87 3.38
CA PRO A 104 -32.94 -28.87 4.36
C PRO A 104 -31.80 -29.41 5.22
N VAL A 105 -30.58 -29.51 4.67
CA VAL A 105 -29.39 -29.94 5.42
C VAL A 105 -28.97 -28.85 6.39
N PHE A 106 -28.85 -27.59 5.95
CA PHE A 106 -28.40 -26.51 6.83
C PHE A 106 -29.37 -26.22 7.98
N PHE A 107 -30.68 -26.31 7.75
CA PHE A 107 -31.69 -26.15 8.81
C PHE A 107 -31.61 -27.24 9.89
N LYS A 108 -31.35 -28.50 9.51
CA LYS A 108 -31.20 -29.61 10.47
C LYS A 108 -29.98 -29.45 11.37
N VAL A 109 -28.86 -28.92 10.85
CA VAL A 109 -27.59 -28.83 11.60
C VAL A 109 -27.55 -27.58 12.52
N GLN A 110 -28.47 -26.62 12.36
CA GLN A 110 -28.60 -25.40 13.17
C GLN A 110 -27.29 -24.62 13.36
N VAL A 111 -26.46 -24.58 12.31
CA VAL A 111 -25.19 -23.86 12.37
C VAL A 111 -25.40 -22.36 12.24
N THR A 112 -24.54 -21.64 12.92
CA THR A 112 -24.48 -20.18 12.94
C THR A 112 -23.56 -19.63 11.85
N ASN A 113 -22.63 -20.47 11.38
CA ASN A 113 -21.67 -20.23 10.32
C ASN A 113 -21.70 -21.45 9.40
N ILE A 114 -21.91 -21.26 8.10
CA ILE A 114 -22.02 -22.33 7.11
C ILE A 114 -20.75 -23.19 7.03
N TYR A 115 -19.56 -22.64 7.33
CA TYR A 115 -18.31 -23.41 7.32
C TYR A 115 -18.19 -24.39 8.50
N GLU A 116 -19.03 -24.25 9.54
CA GLU A 116 -19.13 -25.23 10.62
C GLU A 116 -19.65 -26.58 10.10
N TYR A 117 -20.49 -26.57 9.06
CA TYR A 117 -20.92 -27.79 8.37
C TYR A 117 -19.71 -28.58 7.83
N LEU A 118 -18.71 -27.90 7.27
CA LEU A 118 -17.52 -28.56 6.71
C LEU A 118 -16.67 -29.23 7.78
N GLU A 119 -16.60 -28.68 8.99
CA GLU A 119 -15.93 -29.34 10.11
C GLU A 119 -16.71 -30.55 10.62
N LYS A 120 -18.05 -30.46 10.68
CA LYS A 120 -18.90 -31.59 11.05
C LYS A 120 -18.89 -32.71 9.99
N ARG A 121 -18.75 -32.37 8.71
CA ARG A 121 -18.79 -33.31 7.58
C ARG A 121 -17.43 -33.90 7.23
N PHE A 122 -16.36 -33.12 7.32
CA PHE A 122 -15.01 -33.49 6.94
C PHE A 122 -14.07 -33.36 8.14
N ASP A 123 -13.40 -32.22 8.27
CA ASP A 123 -12.44 -31.96 9.31
C ASP A 123 -12.18 -30.46 9.51
N LYS A 124 -11.44 -30.16 10.59
CA LYS A 124 -11.05 -28.80 10.94
C LYS A 124 -10.22 -28.11 9.86
N LYS A 125 -9.37 -28.84 9.13
CA LYS A 125 -8.52 -28.25 8.08
C LYS A 125 -9.36 -27.77 6.89
N THR A 126 -10.35 -28.56 6.47
CA THR A 126 -11.28 -28.18 5.39
C THR A 126 -12.06 -26.92 5.73
N ARG A 127 -12.53 -26.77 6.98
CA ARG A 127 -13.18 -25.53 7.46
C ARG A 127 -12.24 -24.33 7.39
N MET A 128 -11.01 -24.45 7.90
CA MET A 128 -10.05 -23.34 7.90
C MET A 128 -9.64 -22.91 6.49
N MET A 129 -9.54 -23.86 5.56
CA MET A 129 -9.28 -23.57 4.15
C MET A 129 -10.45 -22.82 3.50
N ALA A 130 -11.68 -23.31 3.68
CA ALA A 130 -12.86 -22.64 3.15
C ALA A 130 -13.03 -21.23 3.72
N PHE A 131 -12.77 -21.07 5.02
CA PHE A 131 -12.72 -19.78 5.70
C PHE A 131 -11.69 -18.83 5.08
N ALA A 132 -10.47 -19.29 4.81
CA ALA A 132 -9.42 -18.47 4.23
C ALA A 132 -9.76 -18.00 2.81
N ILE A 133 -10.32 -18.89 1.98
CA ILE A 133 -10.78 -18.56 0.62
C ILE A 133 -11.92 -17.54 0.67
N TYR A 134 -12.88 -17.73 1.58
CA TYR A 134 -13.98 -16.81 1.79
C TYR A 134 -13.49 -15.42 2.22
N LEU A 135 -12.65 -15.37 3.26
CA LEU A 135 -12.07 -14.13 3.77
C LEU A 135 -11.34 -13.35 2.68
N LEU A 136 -10.53 -14.03 1.87
CA LEU A 136 -9.82 -13.42 0.74
C LEU A 136 -10.78 -12.86 -0.30
N SER A 137 -11.83 -13.61 -0.66
CA SER A 137 -12.82 -13.17 -1.63
C SER A 137 -13.56 -11.90 -1.18
N GLU A 138 -13.92 -11.84 0.10
CA GLU A 138 -14.68 -10.70 0.65
C GLU A 138 -13.83 -9.42 0.77
N ILE A 139 -12.56 -9.56 1.15
CA ILE A 139 -11.64 -8.42 1.21
C ILE A 139 -11.43 -7.80 -0.18
N ILE A 140 -11.37 -8.63 -1.23
CA ILE A 140 -11.18 -8.16 -2.61
C ILE A 140 -12.48 -7.58 -3.19
N MET A 141 -13.62 -8.22 -2.94
CA MET A 141 -14.90 -7.82 -3.53
C MET A 141 -15.48 -6.55 -2.91
N PHE A 142 -15.24 -6.28 -1.62
CA PHE A 142 -15.75 -5.11 -0.93
C PHE A 142 -15.39 -3.75 -1.58
N PRO A 143 -14.11 -3.42 -1.86
CA PRO A 143 -13.75 -2.17 -2.53
C PRO A 143 -14.26 -2.09 -3.98
N ILE A 144 -14.36 -3.24 -4.68
CA ILE A 144 -14.90 -3.31 -6.04
C ILE A 144 -16.38 -2.88 -6.05
N MET A 145 -17.17 -3.39 -5.10
CA MET A 145 -18.59 -3.06 -4.96
C MET A 145 -18.86 -1.59 -4.68
N ALA A 146 -17.94 -0.89 -4.01
CA ALA A 146 -18.04 0.54 -3.73
C ALA A 146 -17.58 1.42 -4.90
N TYR A 147 -16.57 0.96 -5.65
CA TYR A 147 -15.94 1.74 -6.70
C TYR A 147 -16.79 1.87 -7.97
N ALA A 148 -17.42 0.79 -8.43
CA ALA A 148 -18.26 0.82 -9.63
C ALA A 148 -19.43 1.84 -9.54
N PRO A 149 -20.23 1.90 -8.47
CA PRO A 149 -21.21 2.96 -8.23
C PRO A 149 -20.64 4.37 -8.20
N SER A 150 -19.43 4.50 -7.63
CA SER A 150 -18.77 5.79 -7.45
C SER A 150 -18.25 6.37 -8.76
N LEU A 151 -18.04 5.53 -9.77
CA LEU A 151 -17.80 5.96 -11.14
C LEU A 151 -19.03 6.70 -11.72
N THR A 152 -20.24 6.26 -11.37
CA THR A 152 -21.49 6.93 -11.74
C THR A 152 -21.60 8.29 -11.06
N PHE A 153 -21.34 8.36 -9.76
CA PHE A 153 -21.34 9.63 -9.06
C PHE A 153 -20.25 10.58 -9.59
N ALA A 154 -19.07 10.07 -9.90
CA ALA A 154 -17.97 10.85 -10.44
C ALA A 154 -18.25 11.43 -11.83
N THR A 155 -18.84 10.63 -12.73
CA THR A 155 -19.24 11.09 -14.07
C THR A 155 -20.33 12.16 -14.02
N ALA A 156 -21.22 12.10 -13.04
CA ALA A 156 -22.31 13.07 -12.88
C ALA A 156 -21.91 14.36 -12.12
N SER A 157 -21.06 14.25 -11.10
CA SER A 157 -20.68 15.35 -10.20
C SER A 157 -19.32 15.99 -10.49
N GLY A 158 -18.44 15.30 -11.23
CA GLY A 158 -17.05 15.71 -11.45
C GLY A 158 -16.10 15.44 -10.27
N ILE A 159 -16.57 14.83 -9.18
CA ILE A 159 -15.75 14.43 -8.02
C ILE A 159 -14.96 13.17 -8.37
N ASN A 160 -13.72 13.05 -7.86
CA ASN A 160 -12.90 11.86 -8.10
C ASN A 160 -13.61 10.58 -7.56
N PRO A 161 -13.68 9.49 -8.37
CA PRO A 161 -14.43 8.28 -8.03
C PRO A 161 -13.89 7.54 -6.81
N ALA A 162 -12.57 7.58 -6.57
CA ALA A 162 -11.97 6.93 -5.41
C ALA A 162 -12.39 7.60 -4.09
N TRP A 163 -12.46 8.93 -4.07
CA TRP A 163 -12.95 9.67 -2.91
C TRP A 163 -14.44 9.43 -2.65
N SER A 164 -15.26 9.41 -3.71
CA SER A 164 -16.68 9.03 -3.59
C SER A 164 -16.85 7.62 -3.00
N ALA A 165 -16.08 6.65 -3.50
CA ALA A 165 -16.14 5.28 -3.01
C ALA A 165 -15.65 5.16 -1.57
N PHE A 166 -14.61 5.92 -1.20
CA PHE A 166 -14.14 5.99 0.18
C PHE A 166 -15.24 6.45 1.14
N PHE A 167 -15.93 7.55 0.82
CA PHE A 167 -17.03 8.04 1.65
C PHE A 167 -18.20 7.06 1.73
N LEU A 168 -18.55 6.43 0.61
CA LEU A 168 -19.59 5.39 0.57
C LEU A 168 -19.24 4.21 1.50
N CYS A 169 -17.99 3.75 1.47
CA CYS A 169 -17.48 2.72 2.36
C CYS A 169 -17.53 3.14 3.84
N VAL A 170 -17.07 4.35 4.17
CA VAL A 170 -17.08 4.84 5.56
C VAL A 170 -18.49 4.86 6.13
N ILE A 171 -19.46 5.37 5.35
CA ILE A 171 -20.88 5.39 5.74
C ILE A 171 -21.38 3.95 5.98
N CYS A 172 -21.10 3.04 5.05
CA CYS A 172 -21.47 1.63 5.15
C CYS A 172 -20.93 0.98 6.43
N VAL A 173 -19.63 1.15 6.70
CA VAL A 173 -18.96 0.58 7.87
C VAL A 173 -19.55 1.13 9.15
N PHE A 174 -19.80 2.44 9.19
CA PHE A 174 -20.35 3.11 10.35
C PHE A 174 -21.72 2.56 10.73
N TYR A 175 -22.73 2.62 9.86
CA TYR A 175 -24.09 2.18 10.24
C TYR A 175 -24.16 0.66 10.47
N THR A 176 -23.32 -0.13 9.77
CA THR A 176 -23.27 -1.59 9.96
C THR A 176 -22.65 -1.96 11.31
N SER A 177 -21.57 -1.28 11.72
CA SER A 177 -20.89 -1.55 12.99
C SER A 177 -21.74 -1.26 14.22
N ILE A 178 -22.65 -0.28 14.15
CA ILE A 178 -23.48 0.11 15.28
C ILE A 178 -24.80 -0.69 15.26
N GLY A 179 -25.29 -1.02 14.06
CA GLY A 179 -26.65 -1.45 13.82
C GLY A 179 -26.91 -2.96 13.69
N GLY A 180 -25.92 -3.80 13.41
CA GLY A 180 -26.06 -5.25 13.25
C GLY A 180 -27.09 -5.68 12.18
N LEU A 181 -27.48 -6.97 12.17
CA LEU A 181 -28.33 -7.53 11.11
C LEU A 181 -29.70 -6.83 10.95
N ARG A 182 -30.33 -6.39 12.05
CA ARG A 182 -31.65 -5.72 11.97
C ARG A 182 -31.57 -4.41 11.21
N THR A 183 -30.51 -3.63 11.43
CA THR A 183 -30.28 -2.38 10.70
C THR A 183 -30.10 -2.69 9.22
N VAL A 184 -29.24 -3.65 8.89
CA VAL A 184 -28.97 -4.07 7.51
C VAL A 184 -30.28 -4.42 6.79
N VAL A 185 -31.16 -5.23 7.40
CA VAL A 185 -32.44 -5.62 6.78
C VAL A 185 -33.37 -4.43 6.53
N TRP A 186 -33.46 -3.48 7.46
CA TRP A 186 -34.32 -2.31 7.30
C TRP A 186 -33.76 -1.25 6.36
N THR A 187 -32.44 -1.06 6.34
CA THR A 187 -31.78 -0.21 5.33
C THR A 187 -31.97 -0.80 3.95
N ASP A 188 -31.83 -2.12 3.79
CA ASP A 188 -32.06 -2.78 2.50
C ASP A 188 -33.51 -2.61 2.02
N PHE A 189 -34.50 -2.76 2.91
CA PHE A 189 -35.91 -2.56 2.56
C PHE A 189 -36.18 -1.15 2.03
N LEU A 190 -35.57 -0.11 2.61
CA LEU A 190 -35.69 1.26 2.12
C LEU A 190 -34.96 1.44 0.78
N GLN A 191 -33.74 0.91 0.68
CA GLN A 191 -32.92 0.96 -0.53
C GLN A 191 -33.64 0.29 -1.72
N PHE A 192 -34.45 -0.74 -1.47
CA PHE A 192 -35.34 -1.35 -2.46
C PHE A 192 -36.24 -0.34 -3.14
N ALA A 193 -36.94 0.46 -2.32
CA ALA A 193 -37.94 1.39 -2.80
C ALA A 193 -37.27 2.46 -3.67
N ILE A 194 -36.09 2.94 -3.25
CA ILE A 194 -35.28 3.90 -4.01
C ILE A 194 -34.86 3.30 -5.36
N ILE A 195 -34.36 2.05 -5.36
CA ILE A 195 -33.95 1.36 -6.59
C ILE A 195 -35.14 1.19 -7.54
N MET A 196 -36.29 0.72 -7.06
CA MET A 196 -37.48 0.50 -7.89
C MET A 196 -38.04 1.80 -8.48
N VAL A 197 -38.15 2.86 -7.66
CA VAL A 197 -38.62 4.17 -8.12
C VAL A 197 -37.65 4.75 -9.17
N SER A 198 -36.34 4.61 -8.94
CA SER A 198 -35.33 5.03 -9.91
C SER A 198 -35.43 4.27 -11.23
N LEU A 199 -35.53 2.94 -11.20
CA LEU A 199 -35.59 2.13 -12.43
C LEU A 199 -36.82 2.48 -13.28
N VAL A 200 -38.00 2.59 -12.65
CA VAL A 200 -39.23 2.99 -13.34
C VAL A 200 -39.12 4.40 -13.91
N THR A 201 -38.49 5.32 -13.18
CA THR A 201 -38.28 6.70 -13.64
C THR A 201 -37.34 6.75 -14.85
N VAL A 202 -36.18 6.08 -14.79
CA VAL A 202 -35.22 6.03 -15.90
C VAL A 202 -35.84 5.38 -17.13
N TYR A 203 -36.65 4.32 -16.96
CA TYR A 203 -37.39 3.69 -18.04
C TYR A 203 -38.39 4.61 -18.71
N THR A 204 -39.29 5.19 -17.92
CA THR A 204 -40.35 6.05 -18.46
C THR A 204 -39.80 7.26 -19.18
N VAL A 205 -38.74 7.88 -18.63
CA VAL A 205 -38.04 9.00 -19.27
C VAL A 205 -37.31 8.53 -20.53
N GLY A 206 -36.55 7.43 -20.47
CA GLY A 206 -35.79 6.90 -21.60
C GLY A 206 -36.67 6.53 -22.79
N VAL A 207 -37.81 5.87 -22.56
CA VAL A 207 -38.79 5.53 -23.60
C VAL A 207 -39.40 6.78 -24.23
N ARG A 208 -39.75 7.80 -23.43
CA ARG A 208 -40.31 9.06 -23.94
C ARG A 208 -39.30 9.82 -24.80
N VAL A 209 -38.04 9.89 -24.37
CA VAL A 209 -36.97 10.57 -25.11
C VAL A 209 -36.62 9.85 -26.41
N SER A 210 -36.78 8.52 -26.45
CA SER A 210 -36.46 7.68 -27.62
C SER A 210 -37.59 7.56 -28.65
N GLY A 211 -38.67 8.34 -28.53
CA GLY A 211 -39.79 8.32 -29.48
C GLY A 211 -40.81 7.19 -29.26
N GLY A 212 -40.80 6.55 -28.08
CA GLY A 212 -41.73 5.47 -27.70
C GLY A 212 -41.07 4.09 -27.61
N PHE A 213 -41.82 3.10 -27.11
CA PHE A 213 -41.30 1.74 -26.94
C PHE A 213 -41.05 1.03 -28.29
N LEU A 214 -41.91 1.29 -29.28
CA LEU A 214 -41.86 0.60 -30.57
C LEU A 214 -40.64 1.03 -31.40
N SER A 215 -40.28 2.31 -31.38
CA SER A 215 -39.09 2.84 -32.07
C SER A 215 -37.81 2.21 -31.51
N VAL A 216 -37.73 2.09 -30.19
CA VAL A 216 -36.63 1.40 -29.52
C VAL A 216 -36.52 -0.04 -30.01
N TRP A 217 -37.64 -0.77 -29.94
CA TRP A 217 -37.64 -2.21 -30.20
C TRP A 217 -37.20 -2.52 -31.63
N ILE A 218 -37.72 -1.77 -32.61
CA ILE A 218 -37.33 -1.89 -34.02
C ILE A 218 -35.85 -1.58 -34.21
N THR A 219 -35.33 -0.54 -33.54
CA THR A 219 -33.92 -0.15 -33.64
C THR A 219 -32.99 -1.23 -33.11
N ALA A 220 -33.32 -1.83 -31.96
CA ALA A 220 -32.53 -2.91 -31.39
C ALA A 220 -32.59 -4.21 -32.20
N LEU A 221 -33.72 -4.46 -32.87
CA LEU A 221 -33.87 -5.57 -33.82
C LEU A 221 -32.96 -5.36 -35.03
N GLN A 222 -32.95 -4.14 -35.61
CA GLN A 222 -32.06 -3.78 -36.73
C GLN A 222 -30.58 -3.83 -36.35
N GLY A 223 -30.23 -3.55 -35.10
CA GLY A 223 -28.86 -3.64 -34.59
C GLY A 223 -28.43 -5.02 -34.13
N GLU A 224 -29.22 -6.07 -34.40
CA GLU A 224 -28.99 -7.47 -33.99
C GLU A 224 -28.79 -7.69 -32.48
N ARG A 225 -29.15 -6.72 -31.63
CA ARG A 225 -28.93 -6.77 -30.18
C ARG A 225 -29.94 -7.66 -29.43
N LEU A 226 -31.03 -8.06 -30.10
CA LEU A 226 -32.09 -8.90 -29.52
C LEU A 226 -31.84 -10.41 -29.65
N GLN A 227 -30.78 -10.83 -30.36
CA GLN A 227 -30.44 -12.25 -30.49
C GLN A 227 -29.83 -12.77 -29.19
N ALA A 228 -30.69 -13.29 -28.29
CA ALA A 228 -30.27 -13.78 -26.98
C ALA A 228 -29.80 -15.26 -26.99
N PHE A 229 -30.16 -16.03 -28.02
CA PHE A 229 -29.97 -17.47 -28.04
C PHE A 229 -28.96 -17.88 -29.11
N ASN A 230 -27.74 -18.23 -28.67
CA ASN A 230 -26.70 -18.84 -29.51
C ASN A 230 -26.43 -20.27 -29.03
N PHE A 231 -26.99 -21.27 -29.70
CA PHE A 231 -26.90 -22.68 -29.28
C PHE A 231 -25.61 -23.40 -29.70
N ASN A 232 -24.61 -22.68 -30.22
CA ASN A 232 -23.34 -23.27 -30.63
C ASN A 232 -22.60 -23.92 -29.45
N VAL A 233 -22.13 -25.14 -29.65
CA VAL A 233 -21.34 -25.90 -28.67
C VAL A 233 -19.85 -25.55 -28.83
N ASP A 234 -19.53 -24.28 -28.64
CA ASP A 234 -18.16 -23.78 -28.60
C ASP A 234 -17.89 -23.21 -27.21
N PHE A 235 -16.96 -23.84 -26.48
CA PHE A 235 -16.56 -23.43 -25.14
C PHE A 235 -15.55 -22.28 -25.13
N THR A 236 -15.07 -21.87 -26.31
CA THR A 236 -14.23 -20.68 -26.50
C THR A 236 -15.05 -19.46 -26.91
N ALA A 237 -16.26 -19.68 -27.45
CA ALA A 237 -17.20 -18.63 -27.76
C ALA A 237 -17.74 -17.99 -26.47
N ARG A 238 -17.63 -16.66 -26.39
CA ARG A 238 -18.05 -15.85 -25.23
C ARG A 238 -19.56 -15.91 -24.97
N ASP A 239 -20.35 -16.03 -26.03
CA ASP A 239 -21.79 -15.79 -26.04
C ASP A 239 -22.63 -17.08 -26.20
N SER A 240 -22.05 -18.25 -26.01
CA SER A 240 -22.78 -19.52 -26.15
C SER A 240 -23.78 -19.75 -25.01
N PHE A 241 -24.97 -20.24 -25.38
CA PHE A 241 -26.03 -20.66 -24.46
C PHE A 241 -25.49 -21.66 -23.43
N TRP A 242 -24.69 -22.62 -23.88
CA TRP A 242 -24.08 -23.62 -23.02
C TRP A 242 -23.04 -23.02 -22.06
N GLY A 243 -22.29 -22.00 -22.47
CA GLY A 243 -21.40 -21.25 -21.58
C GLY A 243 -22.17 -20.60 -20.42
N TYR A 244 -23.28 -19.92 -20.71
CA TYR A 244 -24.11 -19.28 -19.67
C TYR A 244 -24.90 -20.25 -18.79
N VAL A 245 -25.37 -21.37 -19.33
CA VAL A 245 -26.17 -22.37 -18.61
C VAL A 245 -25.31 -23.38 -17.83
N ALA A 246 -24.18 -23.83 -18.39
CA ALA A 246 -23.27 -24.77 -17.72
C ALA A 246 -22.23 -24.07 -16.83
N GLY A 247 -21.73 -22.90 -17.25
CA GLY A 247 -20.82 -22.07 -16.45
C GLY A 247 -21.52 -21.20 -15.41
N GLY A 248 -22.77 -20.78 -15.69
CA GLY A 248 -23.60 -19.93 -14.82
C GLY A 248 -23.79 -20.46 -13.39
N PRO A 249 -24.00 -21.77 -13.14
CA PRO A 249 -24.03 -22.35 -11.80
C PRO A 249 -22.80 -22.04 -10.94
N THR A 250 -21.62 -21.84 -11.53
CA THR A 250 -20.38 -21.47 -10.83
C THR A 250 -20.36 -19.99 -10.43
N ALA A 251 -20.93 -19.11 -11.26
CA ALA A 251 -21.11 -17.69 -10.95
C ALA A 251 -22.30 -17.45 -9.99
N VAL A 252 -23.31 -18.30 -10.08
CA VAL A 252 -24.54 -18.30 -9.26
C VAL A 252 -24.35 -19.12 -7.97
N ALA A 253 -23.25 -19.88 -7.84
CA ALA A 253 -22.80 -20.60 -6.65
C ALA A 253 -22.79 -19.75 -5.37
N VAL A 254 -22.61 -18.44 -5.53
CA VAL A 254 -22.72 -17.39 -4.51
C VAL A 254 -24.06 -17.48 -3.75
N ILE A 255 -25.11 -18.03 -4.36
CA ILE A 255 -26.41 -18.28 -3.74
C ILE A 255 -26.33 -19.42 -2.71
N ILE A 256 -25.64 -20.50 -3.02
CA ILE A 256 -25.77 -21.72 -2.22
C ILE A 256 -24.73 -21.79 -1.09
N VAL A 257 -23.57 -21.17 -1.30
CA VAL A 257 -22.37 -21.40 -0.49
C VAL A 257 -21.95 -20.18 0.31
N HIS A 258 -22.46 -19.01 -0.06
CA HIS A 258 -22.15 -17.76 0.61
C HIS A 258 -23.04 -17.56 1.84
N GLN A 259 -22.43 -17.17 2.97
CA GLN A 259 -23.10 -16.98 4.25
C GLN A 259 -24.25 -15.94 4.21
N THR A 260 -24.17 -14.91 3.34
CA THR A 260 -25.24 -13.89 3.20
C THR A 260 -26.48 -14.39 2.45
N GLY A 261 -26.31 -15.41 1.61
CA GLY A 261 -27.38 -15.95 0.77
C GLY A 261 -28.27 -16.95 1.52
N VAL A 262 -27.68 -17.97 2.16
CA VAL A 262 -28.42 -19.09 2.80
C VAL A 262 -29.38 -18.66 3.91
N GLN A 263 -29.08 -17.58 4.64
CA GLN A 263 -29.96 -17.05 5.68
C GLN A 263 -31.23 -16.36 5.16
N LYS A 264 -31.33 -16.18 3.85
CA LYS A 264 -32.17 -15.18 3.22
C LYS A 264 -33.05 -15.80 2.10
N PHE A 265 -32.62 -16.86 1.39
CA PHE A 265 -33.31 -17.54 0.26
C PHE A 265 -34.80 -17.91 0.33
N LEU A 266 -35.48 -17.81 1.47
CA LEU A 266 -36.83 -18.35 1.66
C LEU A 266 -38.00 -17.43 1.24
N SER A 267 -37.86 -16.41 0.37
CA SER A 267 -38.93 -15.38 0.32
C SER A 267 -39.18 -14.49 -0.93
N LEU A 268 -38.70 -14.78 -2.14
CA LEU A 268 -39.14 -14.00 -3.33
C LEU A 268 -40.45 -14.50 -3.99
N PRO A 269 -41.36 -13.63 -4.51
CA PRO A 269 -42.71 -14.05 -4.89
C PRO A 269 -43.09 -14.10 -6.40
N LYS A 270 -42.50 -13.33 -7.36
CA LYS A 270 -43.01 -13.29 -8.77
C LYS A 270 -41.96 -13.04 -9.89
N TYR A 271 -42.20 -13.65 -11.05
CA TYR A 271 -41.40 -13.70 -12.29
C TYR A 271 -41.31 -12.39 -13.11
N ARG A 272 -42.27 -11.48 -12.95
CA ARG A 272 -42.42 -10.27 -13.79
C ARG A 272 -41.30 -9.24 -13.61
N ASP A 273 -40.70 -9.16 -12.43
CA ASP A 273 -39.72 -8.11 -12.08
C ASP A 273 -38.33 -8.37 -12.69
N CYS A 274 -38.05 -9.62 -13.09
CA CYS A 274 -36.81 -10.02 -13.77
C CYS A 274 -36.82 -9.65 -15.27
N VAL A 275 -38.00 -9.70 -15.91
CA VAL A 275 -38.22 -9.37 -17.33
C VAL A 275 -38.02 -7.87 -17.58
N TRP A 276 -38.33 -7.01 -16.61
CA TRP A 276 -38.18 -5.56 -16.75
C TRP A 276 -36.71 -5.12 -16.92
N SER A 277 -35.74 -5.73 -16.23
CA SER A 277 -34.31 -5.36 -16.28
C SER A 277 -33.70 -5.46 -17.70
N VAL A 278 -34.08 -6.50 -18.45
CA VAL A 278 -33.60 -6.73 -19.83
C VAL A 278 -34.18 -5.70 -20.80
N ILE A 279 -35.45 -5.32 -20.62
CA ILE A 279 -36.15 -4.33 -21.46
C ILE A 279 -35.51 -2.93 -21.32
N HIS A 280 -35.05 -2.55 -20.12
CA HIS A 280 -34.43 -1.24 -19.87
C HIS A 280 -33.11 -1.06 -20.63
N THR A 281 -32.46 -2.17 -20.98
CA THR A 281 -31.12 -2.18 -21.56
C THR A 281 -31.13 -2.01 -23.09
N VAL A 282 -32.18 -2.51 -23.73
CA VAL A 282 -32.43 -2.42 -25.18
C VAL A 282 -32.75 -0.96 -25.59
N ILE A 283 -33.30 -0.14 -24.68
CA ILE A 283 -33.68 1.27 -24.91
C ILE A 283 -32.46 2.20 -25.04
N ILE A 284 -31.41 1.94 -24.26
CA ILE A 284 -30.19 2.77 -24.19
C ILE A 284 -29.43 2.77 -25.53
N TYR A 285 -29.60 1.74 -26.34
CA TYR A 285 -29.03 1.62 -27.68
C TYR A 285 -29.67 2.58 -28.71
N SER A 286 -30.98 2.85 -28.59
CA SER A 286 -31.73 3.57 -29.63
C SER A 286 -31.36 5.05 -29.77
N GLN A 287 -30.69 5.64 -28.77
CA GLN A 287 -30.35 7.07 -28.74
C GLN A 287 -28.98 7.39 -29.40
N TYR A 288 -28.09 6.41 -29.58
CA TYR A 288 -26.71 6.63 -30.07
C TYR A 288 -26.42 6.02 -31.45
N LYS A 289 -27.46 5.73 -32.23
CA LYS A 289 -27.35 5.10 -33.56
C LYS A 289 -26.41 5.85 -34.53
N ASP A 290 -26.40 7.18 -34.46
CA ASP A 290 -25.65 8.03 -35.40
C ASP A 290 -24.35 8.62 -34.79
N CYS A 291 -24.07 8.42 -33.50
CA CYS A 291 -22.86 8.91 -32.85
C CYS A 291 -22.51 8.11 -31.56
N ASP A 292 -21.63 7.10 -31.68
CA ASP A 292 -21.19 6.28 -30.54
C ASP A 292 -20.31 7.10 -29.55
N PRO A 293 -20.68 7.22 -28.27
CA PRO A 293 -19.90 7.93 -27.24
C PRO A 293 -18.48 7.38 -27.02
N LEU A 294 -18.24 6.10 -27.34
CA LEU A 294 -16.93 5.46 -27.22
C LEU A 294 -16.03 5.84 -28.41
N THR A 295 -16.56 5.79 -29.63
CA THR A 295 -15.83 6.13 -30.86
C THR A 295 -15.53 7.63 -30.95
N SER A 296 -16.39 8.47 -30.36
CA SER A 296 -16.22 9.92 -30.26
C SER A 296 -15.33 10.38 -29.07
N ARG A 297 -14.78 9.44 -28.28
CA ARG A 297 -13.96 9.69 -27.06
C ARG A 297 -14.66 10.54 -25.99
N MET A 298 -15.99 10.61 -26.00
CA MET A 298 -16.75 11.30 -24.94
C MET A 298 -16.75 10.51 -23.62
N VAL A 299 -16.54 9.20 -23.70
CA VAL A 299 -16.42 8.30 -22.55
C VAL A 299 -15.13 7.48 -22.65
N SER A 300 -14.40 7.33 -21.53
CA SER A 300 -13.07 6.71 -21.51
C SER A 300 -13.06 5.21 -21.22
N LYS A 301 -14.09 4.71 -20.52
CA LYS A 301 -14.20 3.31 -20.09
C LYS A 301 -15.62 2.79 -20.36
N HIS A 302 -15.75 1.51 -20.67
CA HIS A 302 -17.05 0.90 -21.00
C HIS A 302 -18.06 1.00 -19.85
N ASP A 303 -17.62 0.84 -18.60
CA ASP A 303 -18.46 0.94 -17.40
C ASP A 303 -19.05 2.35 -17.14
N GLN A 304 -18.58 3.37 -17.87
CA GLN A 304 -19.08 4.76 -17.78
C GLN A 304 -20.25 5.05 -18.73
N LEU A 305 -20.60 4.12 -19.61
CA LEU A 305 -21.60 4.34 -20.66
C LEU A 305 -23.01 4.56 -20.09
N PHE A 306 -23.45 3.68 -19.18
CA PHE A 306 -24.76 3.81 -18.55
C PHE A 306 -24.88 5.06 -17.67
N PRO A 307 -23.88 5.41 -16.83
CA PRO A 307 -23.82 6.70 -16.16
C PRO A 307 -23.93 7.89 -17.11
N TYR A 308 -23.18 7.87 -18.22
CA TYR A 308 -23.22 8.94 -19.21
C TYR A 308 -24.62 9.12 -19.81
N PHE A 309 -25.28 8.03 -20.20
CA PHE A 309 -26.66 8.07 -20.68
C PHE A 309 -27.61 8.72 -19.67
N VAL A 310 -27.55 8.33 -18.39
CA VAL A 310 -28.45 8.90 -17.38
C VAL A 310 -28.14 10.37 -17.09
N THR A 311 -26.87 10.78 -17.14
CA THR A 311 -26.53 12.21 -17.04
C THR A 311 -27.02 13.00 -18.23
N ASP A 312 -26.98 12.44 -19.44
CA ASP A 312 -27.40 13.14 -20.65
C ASP A 312 -28.93 13.28 -20.75
N VAL A 313 -29.66 12.19 -20.47
CA VAL A 313 -31.13 12.18 -20.39
C VAL A 313 -31.61 13.04 -19.21
N GLY A 314 -30.92 12.97 -18.07
CA GLY A 314 -31.26 13.70 -16.84
C GLY A 314 -31.09 15.21 -16.96
N LYS A 315 -30.29 15.73 -17.90
CA LYS A 315 -30.23 17.18 -18.19
C LYS A 315 -31.61 17.79 -18.49
N ARG A 316 -32.54 16.99 -19.02
CA ARG A 316 -33.90 17.44 -19.38
C ARG A 316 -34.88 17.41 -18.19
N PHE A 317 -34.54 16.73 -17.10
CA PHE A 317 -35.43 16.50 -15.96
C PHE A 317 -34.67 16.62 -14.62
N PRO A 318 -34.79 17.75 -13.89
CA PRO A 318 -34.11 17.96 -12.62
C PRO A 318 -34.46 16.86 -11.59
N GLY A 319 -33.46 16.33 -10.88
CA GLY A 319 -33.64 15.33 -9.82
C GLY A 319 -33.58 13.86 -10.27
N VAL A 320 -33.73 13.57 -11.57
CA VAL A 320 -33.68 12.19 -12.10
C VAL A 320 -32.27 11.62 -12.01
N THR A 321 -31.23 12.42 -12.28
CA THR A 321 -29.83 12.00 -12.17
C THR A 321 -29.46 11.71 -10.71
N GLY A 322 -29.88 12.55 -9.77
CA GLY A 322 -29.64 12.34 -8.33
C GLY A 322 -30.36 11.10 -7.78
N LEU A 323 -31.60 10.86 -8.20
CA LEU A 323 -32.37 9.66 -7.85
C LEU A 323 -31.68 8.38 -8.34
N PHE A 324 -31.14 8.41 -9.57
CA PHE A 324 -30.42 7.28 -10.13
C PHE A 324 -29.10 6.98 -9.42
N VAL A 325 -28.30 8.01 -9.15
CA VAL A 325 -27.06 7.82 -8.39
C VAL A 325 -27.36 7.32 -6.97
N ALA A 326 -28.42 7.83 -6.34
CA ALA A 326 -28.90 7.32 -5.06
C ALA A 326 -29.26 5.84 -5.12
N ALA A 327 -29.93 5.37 -6.19
CA ALA A 327 -30.29 3.97 -6.38
C ALA A 327 -29.08 3.05 -6.54
N ILE A 328 -28.09 3.41 -7.36
CA ILE A 328 -26.90 2.57 -7.57
C ILE A 328 -26.05 2.53 -6.29
N CYS A 329 -25.86 3.66 -5.61
CA CYS A 329 -25.16 3.69 -4.32
C CYS A 329 -25.92 2.90 -3.25
N SER A 330 -27.26 2.98 -3.23
CA SER A 330 -28.12 2.19 -2.33
C SER A 330 -27.97 0.68 -2.57
N ALA A 331 -27.95 0.24 -3.83
CA ALA A 331 -27.73 -1.15 -4.20
C ALA A 331 -26.36 -1.65 -3.72
N ALA A 332 -25.32 -0.83 -3.83
CA ALA A 332 -23.99 -1.18 -3.32
C ALA A 332 -23.90 -1.23 -1.80
N LEU A 333 -24.50 -0.25 -1.10
CA LEU A 333 -24.58 -0.22 0.36
C LEU A 333 -25.27 -1.46 0.93
N SER A 334 -26.33 -1.95 0.26
CA SER A 334 -27.03 -3.18 0.65
C SER A 334 -26.11 -4.41 0.61
N SER A 335 -25.43 -4.64 -0.53
CA SER A 335 -24.50 -5.75 -0.69
C SER A 335 -23.32 -5.65 0.30
N MET A 336 -22.73 -4.47 0.42
CA MET A 336 -21.56 -4.23 1.28
C MET A 336 -21.87 -4.45 2.76
N SER A 337 -23.00 -3.91 3.26
CA SER A 337 -23.38 -4.03 4.67
C SER A 337 -23.76 -5.46 5.06
N SER A 338 -24.45 -6.18 4.16
CA SER A 338 -24.74 -7.61 4.34
C SER A 338 -23.45 -8.45 4.40
N ASN A 339 -22.50 -8.20 3.50
CA ASN A 339 -21.22 -8.92 3.47
C ASN A 339 -20.37 -8.63 4.71
N LEU A 340 -20.26 -7.37 5.14
CA LEU A 340 -19.54 -7.00 6.36
C LEU A 340 -20.11 -7.67 7.61
N ASN A 341 -21.44 -7.67 7.75
CA ASN A 341 -22.09 -8.30 8.89
C ASN A 341 -21.83 -9.82 8.91
N ALA A 342 -21.95 -10.51 7.77
CA ALA A 342 -21.63 -11.93 7.67
C ALA A 342 -20.15 -12.22 7.96
N LEU A 343 -19.24 -11.44 7.37
CA LEU A 343 -17.80 -11.57 7.56
C LEU A 343 -17.40 -11.42 9.03
N SER A 344 -18.00 -10.47 9.75
CA SER A 344 -17.76 -10.29 11.18
C SER A 344 -18.15 -11.50 12.01
N GLY A 345 -19.28 -12.13 11.70
CA GLY A 345 -19.74 -13.35 12.37
C GLY A 345 -18.82 -14.54 12.13
N VAL A 346 -18.30 -14.66 10.91
CA VAL A 346 -17.34 -15.71 10.54
C VAL A 346 -16.01 -15.50 11.26
N ILE A 347 -15.42 -14.30 11.22
CA ILE A 347 -14.16 -13.98 11.93
C ILE A 347 -14.32 -14.17 13.45
N TYR A 348 -15.43 -13.71 14.02
CA TYR A 348 -15.69 -13.87 15.44
C TYR A 348 -15.69 -15.33 15.87
N LYS A 349 -16.35 -16.21 15.12
CA LYS A 349 -16.42 -17.64 15.46
C LYS A 349 -15.15 -18.42 15.11
N ASP A 350 -14.59 -18.19 13.93
CA ASP A 350 -13.49 -19.02 13.40
C ASP A 350 -12.12 -18.57 13.90
N VAL A 351 -11.99 -17.30 14.31
CA VAL A 351 -10.77 -16.72 14.88
C VAL A 351 -10.96 -16.46 16.37
N VAL A 352 -11.83 -15.52 16.74
CA VAL A 352 -11.84 -14.98 18.12
C VAL A 352 -12.27 -16.02 19.17
N CYS A 353 -13.43 -16.65 19.00
CA CYS A 353 -13.93 -17.70 19.90
C CYS A 353 -13.02 -18.94 19.96
N ARG A 354 -12.16 -19.12 18.94
CA ARG A 354 -11.30 -20.30 18.80
C ARG A 354 -9.94 -20.13 19.47
N PHE A 355 -9.41 -18.91 19.50
CA PHE A 355 -8.15 -18.58 20.15
C PHE A 355 -8.29 -18.20 21.63
N LEU A 356 -9.51 -17.90 22.11
CA LEU A 356 -9.80 -17.65 23.52
C LEU A 356 -10.04 -18.95 24.30
N LYS A 357 -9.42 -19.07 25.48
CA LYS A 357 -9.61 -20.22 26.39
C LYS A 357 -11.01 -20.25 27.04
N GLU A 358 -11.62 -19.10 27.28
CA GLU A 358 -12.96 -18.95 27.82
C GLU A 358 -13.83 -18.18 26.83
N GLN A 359 -15.07 -18.63 26.63
CA GLN A 359 -16.00 -17.95 25.74
C GLN A 359 -16.42 -16.60 26.35
N PRO A 360 -16.36 -15.51 25.57
CA PRO A 360 -16.77 -14.19 26.06
C PRO A 360 -18.26 -14.17 26.40
N SER A 361 -18.64 -13.37 27.39
CA SER A 361 -20.04 -13.11 27.71
C SER A 361 -20.78 -12.51 26.52
N GLU A 362 -22.09 -12.76 26.40
CA GLU A 362 -22.91 -12.32 25.24
C GLU A 362 -22.78 -10.81 24.92
N LYS A 363 -22.64 -9.98 25.96
CA LYS A 363 -22.41 -8.53 25.81
C LYS A 363 -21.03 -8.22 25.25
N ARG A 364 -19.99 -8.85 25.82
CA ARG A 364 -18.61 -8.68 25.35
C ARG A 364 -18.42 -9.25 23.94
N GLY A 365 -19.14 -10.30 23.59
CA GLY A 365 -19.19 -10.87 22.24
C GLY A 365 -19.76 -9.90 21.21
N SER A 366 -20.87 -9.23 21.55
CA SER A 366 -21.44 -8.16 20.73
C SER A 366 -20.45 -7.02 20.51
N ASP A 367 -19.78 -6.53 21.57
CA ASP A 367 -18.80 -5.45 21.44
C ASP A 367 -17.61 -5.83 20.54
N ILE A 368 -17.12 -7.07 20.66
CA ILE A 368 -16.07 -7.60 19.78
C ILE A 368 -16.52 -7.64 18.32
N LEU A 369 -17.76 -8.07 18.04
CA LEU A 369 -18.32 -8.10 16.68
C LEU A 369 -18.35 -6.71 16.04
N LYS A 370 -18.75 -5.68 16.79
CA LYS A 370 -18.74 -4.28 16.32
C LYS A 370 -17.33 -3.81 15.97
N ILE A 371 -16.36 -4.15 16.82
CA ILE A 371 -14.93 -3.84 16.58
C ILE A 371 -14.43 -4.57 15.32
N ILE A 372 -14.79 -5.83 15.11
CA ILE A 372 -14.41 -6.58 13.91
C ILE A 372 -14.97 -5.91 12.66
N VAL A 373 -16.26 -5.54 12.65
CA VAL A 373 -16.88 -4.82 11.52
C VAL A 373 -16.14 -3.51 11.24
N LEU A 374 -15.81 -2.75 12.28
CA LEU A 374 -15.09 -1.48 12.13
C LEU A 374 -13.68 -1.68 11.55
N VAL A 375 -12.89 -2.58 12.14
CA VAL A 375 -11.50 -2.81 11.73
C VAL A 375 -11.42 -3.39 10.32
N VAL A 376 -12.20 -4.43 10.03
CA VAL A 376 -12.20 -5.07 8.72
C VAL A 376 -12.81 -4.14 7.67
N GLY A 377 -13.88 -3.42 8.01
CA GLY A 377 -14.51 -2.43 7.15
C GLY A 377 -13.56 -1.30 6.77
N LEU A 378 -12.82 -0.73 7.73
CA LEU A 378 -11.81 0.30 7.46
C LEU A 378 -10.65 -0.24 6.62
N LEU A 379 -10.20 -1.48 6.88
CA LEU A 379 -9.18 -2.14 6.06
C LEU A 379 -9.64 -2.28 4.60
N CYS A 380 -10.86 -2.77 4.36
CA CYS A 380 -11.41 -2.89 3.00
C CYS A 380 -11.70 -1.53 2.35
N THR A 381 -12.02 -0.50 3.15
CA THR A 381 -12.20 0.89 2.67
C THR A 381 -10.90 1.46 2.10
N CYS A 382 -9.76 1.17 2.73
CA CYS A 382 -8.45 1.60 2.22
C CYS A 382 -8.11 0.98 0.86
N LEU A 383 -8.66 -0.21 0.55
CA LEU A 383 -8.46 -0.89 -0.74
C LEU A 383 -9.22 -0.24 -1.90
N VAL A 384 -10.11 0.72 -1.65
CA VAL A 384 -10.86 1.44 -2.71
C VAL A 384 -9.93 2.18 -3.67
N PHE A 385 -8.84 2.76 -3.17
CA PHE A 385 -7.87 3.49 -4.01
C PHE A 385 -7.08 2.58 -4.96
N LEU A 386 -7.11 1.26 -4.71
CA LEU A 386 -6.54 0.23 -5.61
C LEU A 386 -7.37 0.10 -6.91
N MET A 387 -8.67 0.39 -6.83
CA MET A 387 -9.63 0.19 -7.93
C MET A 387 -9.47 1.19 -9.08
N GLU A 388 -8.92 2.39 -8.82
CA GLU A 388 -8.71 3.43 -9.84
C GLU A 388 -7.76 2.97 -10.97
N ARG A 389 -6.91 1.99 -10.66
CA ARG A 389 -5.84 1.50 -11.55
C ARG A 389 -6.09 0.10 -12.11
N MET A 390 -7.24 -0.50 -11.80
CA MET A 390 -7.62 -1.79 -12.37
C MET A 390 -8.39 -1.62 -13.69
N GLY A 391 -8.35 -2.65 -14.53
CA GLY A 391 -9.01 -2.70 -15.85
C GLY A 391 -10.55 -2.69 -15.77
N GLU A 392 -11.23 -3.37 -16.69
CA GLU A 392 -12.70 -3.48 -16.65
C GLU A 392 -13.16 -4.17 -15.36
N VAL A 393 -14.03 -3.52 -14.59
CA VAL A 393 -14.45 -3.99 -13.26
C VAL A 393 -15.17 -5.35 -13.36
N PHE A 394 -15.90 -5.57 -14.46
CA PHE A 394 -16.63 -6.80 -14.74
C PHE A 394 -15.74 -8.05 -14.81
N HIS A 395 -14.69 -8.02 -15.63
CA HIS A 395 -13.80 -9.17 -15.81
C HIS A 395 -13.16 -9.58 -14.48
N ILE A 396 -12.81 -8.59 -13.66
CA ILE A 396 -12.19 -8.82 -12.36
C ILE A 396 -13.17 -9.47 -11.39
N ILE A 397 -14.42 -8.99 -11.35
CA ILE A 397 -15.49 -9.61 -10.55
C ILE A 397 -15.65 -11.08 -10.96
N LEU A 398 -15.77 -11.37 -12.26
CA LEU A 398 -15.93 -12.73 -12.75
C LEU A 398 -14.72 -13.61 -12.44
N SER A 399 -13.49 -13.10 -12.58
CA SER A 399 -12.27 -13.84 -12.26
C SER A 399 -12.18 -14.15 -10.77
N VAL A 400 -12.42 -13.17 -9.89
CA VAL A 400 -12.37 -13.36 -8.44
C VAL A 400 -13.44 -14.37 -8.01
N VAL A 401 -14.68 -14.20 -8.48
CA VAL A 401 -15.78 -15.13 -8.17
C VAL A 401 -15.47 -16.54 -8.69
N GLY A 402 -14.94 -16.68 -9.91
CA GLY A 402 -14.57 -17.97 -10.48
C GLY A 402 -13.47 -18.68 -9.67
N ILE A 403 -12.41 -17.96 -9.28
CA ILE A 403 -11.26 -18.50 -8.55
C ILE A 403 -11.64 -18.89 -7.13
N THR A 404 -12.53 -18.15 -6.45
CA THR A 404 -12.81 -18.39 -5.03
C THR A 404 -14.10 -19.18 -4.80
N GLN A 405 -15.20 -18.86 -5.51
CA GLN A 405 -16.52 -19.42 -5.23
C GLN A 405 -16.73 -20.78 -5.89
N GLY A 406 -16.13 -21.02 -7.07
CA GLY A 406 -16.17 -22.32 -7.74
C GLY A 406 -15.64 -23.46 -6.85
N PRO A 407 -14.43 -23.33 -6.29
CA PRO A 407 -13.89 -24.34 -5.36
C PRO A 407 -14.75 -24.53 -4.10
N LEU A 408 -15.28 -23.45 -3.52
CA LEU A 408 -16.15 -23.54 -2.35
C LEU A 408 -17.43 -24.33 -2.66
N LEU A 409 -18.09 -24.08 -3.80
CA LEU A 409 -19.24 -24.86 -4.24
C LEU A 409 -18.92 -26.33 -4.45
N GLY A 410 -17.76 -26.62 -5.05
CA GLY A 410 -17.29 -27.99 -5.20
C GLY A 410 -17.25 -28.73 -3.86
N VAL A 411 -16.68 -28.10 -2.82
CA VAL A 411 -16.56 -28.71 -1.48
C VAL A 411 -17.91 -28.95 -0.80
N PHE A 412 -18.83 -27.98 -0.86
CA PHE A 412 -20.17 -28.16 -0.27
C PHE A 412 -21.00 -29.20 -1.03
N SER A 413 -20.94 -29.18 -2.36
CA SER A 413 -21.58 -30.19 -3.22
C SER A 413 -21.05 -31.59 -2.90
N LEU A 414 -19.72 -31.73 -2.75
CA LEU A 414 -19.06 -32.99 -2.39
C LEU A 414 -19.52 -33.49 -1.01
N GLY A 415 -19.70 -32.58 -0.05
CA GLY A 415 -20.16 -32.92 1.30
C GLY A 415 -21.61 -33.39 1.36
N ILE A 416 -22.49 -32.73 0.60
CA ILE A 416 -23.95 -32.92 0.66
C ILE A 416 -24.42 -34.04 -0.27
N LEU A 417 -23.93 -34.08 -1.51
CA LEU A 417 -24.42 -35.00 -2.54
C LEU A 417 -23.70 -36.36 -2.53
N PHE A 418 -22.49 -36.43 -1.98
CA PHE A 418 -21.66 -37.65 -2.07
C PHE A 418 -21.34 -38.22 -0.67
N PRO A 419 -22.07 -39.26 -0.24
CA PRO A 419 -21.86 -39.90 1.07
C PRO A 419 -20.45 -40.47 1.24
N LYS A 420 -19.83 -40.94 0.15
CA LYS A 420 -18.49 -41.57 0.14
C LYS A 420 -17.32 -40.57 0.17
N ALA A 421 -17.58 -39.26 0.12
CA ALA A 421 -16.53 -38.24 0.18
C ALA A 421 -15.85 -38.21 1.56
N ASN A 422 -14.50 -38.17 1.57
CA ASN A 422 -13.70 -38.25 2.79
C ASN A 422 -12.60 -37.16 2.85
N HIS A 423 -12.18 -36.78 4.08
CA HIS A 423 -11.33 -35.63 4.39
C HIS A 423 -10.00 -35.59 3.59
N LYS A 424 -9.33 -36.73 3.41
CA LYS A 424 -8.04 -36.82 2.67
C LYS A 424 -8.17 -36.49 1.17
N LYS A 425 -9.30 -36.74 0.53
CA LYS A 425 -9.47 -36.48 -0.92
C LYS A 425 -9.93 -35.04 -1.20
N CYS A 426 -10.65 -34.43 -0.25
CA CYS A 426 -11.20 -33.08 -0.38
C CYS A 426 -10.11 -32.00 -0.32
N SER A 427 -9.23 -32.00 0.70
CA SER A 427 -8.17 -30.98 0.84
C SER A 427 -7.15 -30.96 -0.29
N TYR A 428 -6.81 -32.13 -0.86
CA TYR A 428 -5.91 -32.21 -2.01
C TYR A 428 -6.60 -31.69 -3.29
N SER A 429 -7.88 -32.02 -3.51
CA SER A 429 -8.59 -31.61 -4.73
C SER A 429 -8.76 -30.09 -4.82
N THR A 430 -9.09 -29.41 -3.72
CA THR A 430 -9.20 -27.94 -3.71
C THR A 430 -7.86 -27.22 -3.81
N ALA A 431 -6.78 -27.77 -3.24
CA ALA A 431 -5.44 -27.19 -3.38
C ALA A 431 -4.91 -27.28 -4.82
N THR A 432 -5.16 -28.39 -5.51
CA THR A 432 -4.78 -28.57 -6.91
C THR A 432 -5.58 -27.66 -7.84
N ILE A 433 -6.89 -27.49 -7.62
CA ILE A 433 -7.74 -26.59 -8.41
C ILE A 433 -7.27 -25.13 -8.26
N LEU A 434 -6.99 -24.67 -7.03
CA LEU A 434 -6.49 -23.31 -6.79
C LEU A 434 -5.12 -23.07 -7.45
N THR A 435 -4.26 -24.08 -7.47
CA THR A 435 -2.92 -24.00 -8.10
C THR A 435 -3.01 -23.98 -9.63
N MET A 436 -3.96 -24.71 -10.22
CA MET A 436 -4.17 -24.74 -11.68
C MET A 436 -4.80 -23.45 -12.22
N THR A 437 -5.65 -22.76 -11.45
CA THR A 437 -6.30 -21.52 -11.90
C THR A 437 -5.40 -20.27 -11.81
N LEU A 438 -4.36 -20.29 -10.99
CA LEU A 438 -3.43 -19.16 -10.84
C LEU A 438 -2.38 -19.05 -11.97
N ASN A 439 -2.32 -20.02 -12.88
CA ASN A 439 -1.18 -20.19 -13.79
C ASN A 439 -1.40 -19.69 -15.24
N THR A 440 -2.40 -18.84 -15.47
CA THR A 440 -2.73 -18.37 -16.82
C THR A 440 -2.70 -16.84 -16.93
N SER A 441 -1.49 -16.29 -17.06
CA SER A 441 -1.22 -15.00 -17.74
C SER A 441 0.26 -14.97 -18.16
N SER A 442 0.52 -15.02 -19.46
CA SER A 442 1.88 -14.96 -20.03
C SER A 442 2.34 -13.51 -20.28
N VAL A 443 3.58 -13.19 -19.91
CA VAL A 443 4.69 -12.69 -20.77
C VAL A 443 5.96 -12.47 -19.90
N LEU A 444 7.13 -12.87 -20.42
CA LEU A 444 8.50 -12.92 -19.87
C LEU A 444 8.77 -14.00 -18.80
N LYS A 445 9.44 -15.09 -19.22
CA LYS A 445 9.74 -16.27 -18.39
C LYS A 445 11.10 -16.11 -17.69
N LEU A 446 11.07 -15.75 -16.41
CA LEU A 446 12.13 -16.16 -15.48
C LEU A 446 12.31 -17.68 -15.56
N SER A 447 13.55 -18.16 -15.54
CA SER A 447 13.85 -19.58 -15.50
C SER A 447 13.44 -20.18 -14.15
N SER A 448 13.19 -21.50 -14.09
CA SER A 448 12.91 -22.18 -12.82
C SER A 448 14.02 -21.97 -11.79
N TYR A 449 15.28 -21.88 -12.24
CA TYR A 449 16.43 -21.57 -11.40
C TYR A 449 16.35 -20.18 -10.76
N ASP A 450 15.83 -19.18 -11.47
CA ASP A 450 15.70 -17.82 -10.96
C ASP A 450 14.69 -17.76 -9.82
N TYR A 451 13.56 -18.46 -9.96
CA TYR A 451 12.57 -18.60 -8.89
C TYR A 451 13.13 -19.35 -7.68
N VAL A 452 13.93 -20.40 -7.89
CA VAL A 452 14.56 -21.15 -6.79
C VAL A 452 15.51 -20.27 -5.98
N ILE A 453 16.36 -19.48 -6.62
CA ILE A 453 17.30 -18.56 -5.95
C ILE A 453 16.53 -17.46 -5.20
N PHE A 454 15.53 -16.86 -5.85
CA PHE A 454 14.72 -15.80 -5.26
C PHE A 454 13.89 -16.29 -4.07
N VAL A 455 13.08 -17.34 -4.24
CA VAL A 455 12.25 -17.91 -3.17
C VAL A 455 13.13 -18.50 -2.08
N GLY A 456 14.26 -19.14 -2.43
CA GLY A 456 15.24 -19.64 -1.48
C GLY A 456 15.74 -18.55 -0.54
N THR A 457 16.00 -17.34 -1.04
CA THR A 457 16.43 -16.19 -0.22
C THR A 457 15.35 -15.74 0.77
N LEU A 458 14.08 -15.73 0.36
CA LEU A 458 12.94 -15.39 1.23
C LEU A 458 12.70 -16.45 2.31
N VAL A 459 12.76 -17.73 1.92
CA VAL A 459 12.62 -18.87 2.84
C VAL A 459 13.76 -18.86 3.85
N PHE A 460 15.00 -18.65 3.40
CA PHE A 460 16.16 -18.61 4.28
C PHE A 460 16.08 -17.47 5.31
N SER A 461 15.67 -16.26 4.89
CA SER A 461 15.43 -15.13 5.80
C SER A 461 14.35 -15.45 6.84
N THR A 462 13.28 -16.13 6.41
CA THR A 462 12.17 -16.56 7.29
C THR A 462 12.62 -17.64 8.28
N LEU A 463 13.42 -18.62 7.83
CA LEU A 463 13.95 -19.69 8.66
C LEU A 463 14.88 -19.16 9.77
N ILE A 464 15.71 -18.16 9.47
CA ILE A 464 16.54 -17.50 10.50
C ILE A 464 15.66 -16.80 11.54
N GLY A 465 14.58 -16.14 11.10
CA GLY A 465 13.58 -15.56 12.00
C GLY A 465 12.92 -16.59 12.90
N ILE A 466 12.49 -17.72 12.34
CA ILE A 466 11.89 -18.83 13.10
C ILE A 466 12.91 -19.45 14.06
N TYR A 467 14.15 -19.67 13.63
CA TYR A 467 15.22 -20.24 14.46
C TYR A 467 15.43 -19.42 15.73
N TYR A 468 15.70 -18.13 15.59
CA TYR A 468 15.95 -17.26 16.73
C TYR A 468 14.69 -16.95 17.57
N GLY A 469 13.49 -16.95 16.97
CA GLY A 469 12.25 -16.68 17.68
C GLY A 469 11.60 -17.88 18.39
N CYS A 470 11.72 -19.09 17.82
CA CYS A 470 11.11 -20.31 18.38
C CYS A 470 12.12 -21.18 19.16
N PHE A 471 13.37 -21.26 18.71
CA PHE A 471 14.40 -22.12 19.31
C PHE A 471 15.48 -21.33 20.08
N GLY A 472 15.52 -20.01 19.93
CA GLY A 472 16.38 -19.15 20.73
C GLY A 472 15.93 -19.08 22.19
N THR A 473 16.77 -19.51 23.12
CA THR A 473 16.52 -19.49 24.58
C THR A 473 16.51 -18.08 25.21
N LYS A 474 16.41 -17.02 24.39
CA LYS A 474 17.01 -15.69 24.66
C LYS A 474 16.20 -14.52 24.06
N GLN A 475 14.87 -14.51 24.18
CA GLN A 475 14.04 -13.34 23.80
C GLN A 475 13.06 -12.93 24.91
N ALA A 476 13.35 -13.30 26.16
CA ALA A 476 12.41 -13.11 27.26
C ALA A 476 12.28 -11.65 27.70
N THR A 477 13.27 -10.79 27.41
CA THR A 477 13.35 -9.41 27.93
C THR A 477 13.36 -8.35 26.82
N ILE A 478 12.86 -7.15 27.13
CA ILE A 478 12.81 -6.00 26.21
C ILE A 478 14.22 -5.60 25.74
N LYS A 479 15.18 -5.58 26.66
CA LYS A 479 16.58 -5.24 26.37
C LYS A 479 17.22 -6.23 25.39
N GLU A 480 16.81 -7.49 25.46
CA GLU A 480 17.29 -8.51 24.54
C GLU A 480 16.61 -8.43 23.16
N TYR A 481 15.31 -8.17 23.12
CA TYR A 481 14.58 -7.96 21.86
C TYR A 481 15.07 -6.72 21.10
N LEU A 482 15.27 -5.59 21.81
CA LEU A 482 15.63 -4.32 21.20
C LEU A 482 17.14 -4.11 21.01
N LEU A 483 18.00 -4.58 21.91
CA LEU A 483 19.45 -4.31 21.86
C LEU A 483 20.32 -5.56 21.70
N GLY A 484 19.72 -6.74 21.52
CA GLY A 484 20.45 -7.98 21.36
C GLY A 484 21.35 -8.35 22.55
N GLY A 485 21.07 -7.82 23.75
CA GLY A 485 21.83 -8.13 24.97
C GLY A 485 23.24 -7.50 25.05
N LYS A 486 23.58 -6.55 24.18
CA LYS A 486 24.86 -5.80 24.17
C LYS A 486 26.15 -6.62 23.99
N ASN A 487 26.05 -7.85 23.48
CA ASN A 487 27.18 -8.76 23.28
C ASN A 487 27.39 -9.10 21.79
N MET A 488 27.05 -8.17 20.89
CA MET A 488 27.15 -8.39 19.44
C MET A 488 28.57 -8.12 18.94
N LYS A 489 28.99 -8.82 17.88
CA LYS A 489 30.31 -8.61 17.25
C LYS A 489 30.29 -7.38 16.34
N ILE A 490 31.46 -6.73 16.18
CA ILE A 490 31.62 -5.48 15.41
C ILE A 490 31.21 -5.64 13.94
N LEU A 491 31.72 -6.66 13.25
CA LEU A 491 31.53 -6.82 11.81
C LEU A 491 30.05 -7.06 11.42
N PRO A 492 29.30 -7.99 12.06
CA PRO A 492 27.87 -8.14 11.79
C PRO A 492 27.06 -6.87 12.01
N ILE A 493 27.36 -6.09 13.06
CA ILE A 493 26.68 -4.82 13.35
C ILE A 493 27.00 -3.78 12.28
N ALA A 494 28.27 -3.61 11.92
CA ALA A 494 28.68 -2.62 10.92
C ALA A 494 28.05 -2.88 9.54
N VAL A 495 28.05 -4.14 9.10
CA VAL A 495 27.40 -4.56 7.86
C VAL A 495 25.89 -4.39 7.98
N SER A 496 25.29 -4.79 9.10
CA SER A 496 23.85 -4.64 9.33
C SER A 496 23.39 -3.19 9.31
N VAL A 497 24.17 -2.24 9.85
CA VAL A 497 23.90 -0.80 9.72
C VAL A 497 23.97 -0.39 8.25
N ALA A 498 25.00 -0.82 7.52
CA ALA A 498 25.14 -0.47 6.12
C ALA A 498 23.96 -0.98 5.26
N VAL A 499 23.62 -2.27 5.35
CA VAL A 499 22.54 -2.88 4.53
C VAL A 499 21.18 -2.28 4.85
N SER A 500 20.94 -1.84 6.09
CA SER A 500 19.70 -1.14 6.45
C SER A 500 19.51 0.19 5.73
N HIS A 501 20.59 0.77 5.20
CA HIS A 501 20.57 2.01 4.45
C HIS A 501 20.93 1.81 2.97
N ILE A 502 21.37 0.61 2.57
CA ILE A 502 21.42 0.16 1.17
C ILE A 502 20.03 -0.32 0.80
N SER A 503 19.19 0.59 0.30
CA SER A 503 17.85 0.23 -0.18
C SER A 503 17.90 -0.30 -1.62
N GLY A 504 16.90 -1.08 -2.02
CA GLY A 504 16.70 -1.42 -3.44
C GLY A 504 16.56 -0.18 -4.33
N THR A 505 15.99 0.90 -3.78
CA THR A 505 15.90 2.21 -4.44
C THR A 505 17.26 2.84 -4.69
N LEU A 506 18.22 2.71 -3.78
CA LEU A 506 19.58 3.19 -3.97
C LEU A 506 20.29 2.42 -5.09
N LEU A 507 20.16 1.09 -5.12
CA LEU A 507 20.80 0.25 -6.14
C LEU A 507 20.30 0.58 -7.55
N ILE A 508 18.97 0.63 -7.74
CA ILE A 508 18.36 0.93 -9.03
C ILE A 508 18.53 2.40 -9.41
N GLY A 509 18.32 3.29 -8.44
CA GLY A 509 18.43 4.73 -8.64
C GLY A 509 19.82 5.15 -9.06
N THR A 510 20.88 4.66 -8.41
CA THR A 510 22.27 5.07 -8.72
C THR A 510 22.69 4.63 -10.12
N VAL A 511 22.32 3.41 -10.55
CA VAL A 511 22.63 2.92 -11.90
C VAL A 511 21.91 3.77 -12.96
N ALA A 512 20.62 4.06 -12.76
CA ALA A 512 19.83 4.89 -13.66
C ALA A 512 20.33 6.35 -13.68
N ASP A 513 20.79 6.87 -12.54
CA ASP A 513 21.34 8.21 -12.40
C ASP A 513 22.64 8.36 -13.20
N VAL A 514 23.57 7.42 -13.05
CA VAL A 514 24.84 7.42 -13.81
C VAL A 514 24.61 7.33 -15.31
N TYR A 515 23.65 6.52 -15.74
CA TYR A 515 23.30 6.39 -17.15
C TYR A 515 22.89 7.74 -17.77
N ARG A 516 22.11 8.54 -17.03
CA ARG A 516 21.42 9.74 -17.54
C ARG A 516 22.17 11.05 -17.30
N TYR A 517 22.83 11.17 -16.15
CA TYR A 517 23.43 12.43 -15.69
C TYR A 517 24.96 12.32 -15.50
N GLY A 518 25.50 11.11 -15.43
CA GLY A 518 26.94 10.85 -15.40
C GLY A 518 27.47 10.38 -14.05
N GLY A 519 28.78 10.16 -13.97
CA GLY A 519 29.47 9.57 -12.83
C GLY A 519 29.66 10.50 -11.62
N SER A 520 29.14 11.74 -11.65
CA SER A 520 29.29 12.71 -10.55
C SER A 520 28.75 12.20 -9.21
N VAL A 521 27.74 11.32 -9.24
CA VAL A 521 27.19 10.66 -8.04
C VAL A 521 28.23 9.83 -7.28
N TRP A 522 29.36 9.48 -7.90
CA TRP A 522 30.47 8.80 -7.21
C TRP A 522 31.03 9.64 -6.04
N LEU A 523 30.92 10.97 -6.09
CA LEU A 523 31.34 11.88 -5.02
C LEU A 523 30.61 11.67 -3.69
N TYR A 524 29.48 10.95 -3.68
CA TYR A 524 28.77 10.55 -2.46
C TYR A 524 29.64 9.71 -1.51
N VAL A 525 30.70 9.08 -2.01
CA VAL A 525 31.73 8.42 -1.19
C VAL A 525 32.36 9.39 -0.20
N GLY A 526 32.65 10.63 -0.62
CA GLY A 526 33.15 11.67 0.28
C GLY A 526 32.15 12.04 1.37
N SER A 527 30.85 11.99 1.07
CA SER A 527 29.76 12.23 2.04
C SER A 527 29.69 11.13 3.09
N PHE A 528 29.98 9.87 2.75
CA PHE A 528 30.08 8.77 3.73
C PHE A 528 31.31 8.94 4.63
N VAL A 529 32.44 9.38 4.09
CA VAL A 529 33.65 9.67 4.89
C VAL A 529 33.38 10.82 5.87
N ALA A 530 32.80 11.92 5.40
CA ALA A 530 32.44 13.06 6.24
C ALA A 530 31.46 12.66 7.35
N MET A 531 30.46 11.83 7.04
CA MET A 531 29.54 11.25 8.02
C MET A 531 30.29 10.41 9.07
N GLY A 532 31.26 9.59 8.68
CA GLY A 532 32.04 8.77 9.61
C GLY A 532 32.81 9.61 10.63
N VAL A 533 33.38 10.73 10.19
CA VAL A 533 34.06 11.71 11.05
C VAL A 533 33.07 12.35 12.02
N LEU A 534 31.95 12.88 11.51
CA LEU A 534 30.92 13.52 12.34
C LEU A 534 30.33 12.53 13.37
N ALA A 535 30.07 11.29 12.96
CA ALA A 535 29.61 10.23 13.84
C ALA A 535 30.58 10.03 15.00
N THR A 536 31.84 9.75 14.68
CA THR A 536 32.85 9.30 15.64
C THR A 536 33.19 10.39 16.65
N PHE A 537 33.33 11.64 16.22
CA PHE A 537 33.80 12.72 17.08
C PHE A 537 32.67 13.55 17.69
N VAL A 538 31.56 13.76 16.99
CA VAL A 538 30.51 14.69 17.44
C VAL A 538 29.40 13.95 18.21
N TYR A 539 28.76 12.97 17.57
CA TYR A 539 27.49 12.41 18.05
C TYR A 539 27.64 11.17 18.93
N LEU A 540 28.37 10.16 18.44
CA LEU A 540 28.47 8.85 19.08
C LEU A 540 29.04 8.90 20.52
N PRO A 541 30.04 9.73 20.85
CA PRO A 541 30.55 9.84 22.22
C PRO A 541 29.48 10.23 23.25
N VAL A 542 28.52 11.07 22.86
CA VAL A 542 27.42 11.51 23.74
C VAL A 542 26.45 10.36 23.98
N PHE A 543 26.04 9.65 22.93
CA PHE A 543 25.09 8.55 23.04
C PHE A 543 25.64 7.34 23.81
N TYR A 544 26.93 7.00 23.65
CA TYR A 544 27.57 5.96 24.45
C TYR A 544 27.73 6.34 25.93
N LYS A 545 27.87 7.63 26.26
CA LYS A 545 27.87 8.06 27.67
C LYS A 545 26.49 7.98 28.30
N LEU A 546 25.45 8.39 27.57
CA LEU A 546 24.08 8.45 28.09
C LEU A 546 23.35 7.10 28.08
N GLN A 547 23.80 6.13 27.27
CA GLN A 547 23.26 4.78 27.18
C GLN A 547 21.73 4.73 26.91
N VAL A 548 21.20 5.76 26.24
CA VAL A 548 19.78 5.88 25.88
C VAL A 548 19.44 4.91 24.75
N ALA A 549 18.48 4.01 24.95
CA ALA A 549 18.06 3.04 23.92
C ALA A 549 17.19 3.68 22.83
N ASN A 550 16.64 4.85 23.10
CA ASN A 550 15.81 5.62 22.21
C ASN A 550 16.43 7.00 21.98
N MET A 551 16.70 7.34 20.72
CA MET A 551 17.33 8.62 20.36
C MET A 551 16.53 9.83 20.85
N TYR A 552 15.20 9.75 20.87
CA TYR A 552 14.34 10.90 21.21
C TYR A 552 14.32 11.17 22.73
N GLU A 553 14.73 10.20 23.55
CA GLU A 553 14.97 10.39 24.98
C GLU A 553 16.09 11.41 25.24
N TYR A 554 17.09 11.50 24.35
CA TYR A 554 18.10 12.54 24.43
C TYR A 554 17.49 13.95 24.32
N LEU A 555 16.56 14.15 23.38
CA LEU A 555 15.91 15.45 23.19
C LEU A 555 15.05 15.85 24.39
N GLU A 556 14.40 14.89 25.04
CA GLU A 556 13.67 15.10 26.29
C GLU A 556 14.59 15.48 27.44
N LYS A 557 15.71 14.77 27.62
CA LYS A 557 16.70 15.09 28.66
C LYS A 557 17.42 16.41 28.42
N ARG A 558 17.69 16.75 27.15
CA ARG A 558 18.43 17.96 26.77
C ARG A 558 17.56 19.20 26.76
N PHE A 559 16.30 19.07 26.38
CA PHE A 559 15.39 20.20 26.23
C PHE A 559 14.09 19.96 27.01
N ASP A 560 13.09 19.34 26.37
CA ASP A 560 11.82 19.03 27.01
C ASP A 560 11.07 17.90 26.28
N LYS A 561 9.97 17.46 26.89
CA LYS A 561 9.07 16.46 26.32
C LYS A 561 8.38 16.92 25.02
N LYS A 562 8.14 18.23 24.82
CA LYS A 562 7.46 18.74 23.61
C LYS A 562 8.32 18.51 22.37
N ILE A 563 9.63 18.76 22.47
CA ILE A 563 10.57 18.56 21.37
C ILE A 563 10.71 17.08 21.04
N LYS A 564 10.79 16.22 22.07
CA LYS A 564 10.74 14.77 21.88
C LYS A 564 9.48 14.35 21.11
N MET A 565 8.30 14.80 21.53
CA MET A 565 7.05 14.45 20.87
C MET A 565 6.99 14.95 19.42
N PHE A 566 7.50 16.16 19.16
CA PHE A 566 7.54 16.70 17.80
C PHE A 566 8.49 15.92 16.89
N ALA A 567 9.70 15.62 17.35
CA ALA A 567 10.67 14.78 16.63
C ALA A 567 10.11 13.38 16.37
N LEU A 568 9.42 12.80 17.36
CA LEU A 568 8.74 11.51 17.24
C LEU A 568 7.65 11.54 16.15
N ILE A 569 6.80 12.57 16.11
CA ILE A 569 5.76 12.70 15.07
C ILE A 569 6.39 12.80 13.68
N LEU A 570 7.44 13.61 13.50
CA LEU A 570 8.14 13.73 12.23
C LEU A 570 8.77 12.40 11.78
N TYR A 571 9.34 11.65 12.72
CA TYR A 571 9.87 10.31 12.47
C TYR A 571 8.78 9.33 12.02
N LEU A 572 7.67 9.24 12.77
CA LEU A 572 6.55 8.37 12.42
C LEU A 572 5.98 8.69 11.03
N LEU A 573 5.82 9.99 10.71
CA LEU A 573 5.37 10.42 9.39
C LEU A 573 6.35 10.02 8.30
N CYS A 574 7.66 10.22 8.52
CA CYS A 574 8.70 9.81 7.58
C CYS A 574 8.62 8.30 7.28
N GLU A 575 8.53 7.48 8.31
CA GLU A 575 8.50 6.02 8.18
C GLU A 575 7.26 5.53 7.43
N ILE A 576 6.09 6.13 7.68
CA ILE A 576 4.83 5.79 6.98
C ILE A 576 4.94 6.00 5.46
N PHE A 577 5.66 7.02 5.00
CA PHE A 577 5.85 7.30 3.57
C PHE A 577 7.01 6.54 2.94
N ILE A 578 8.11 6.34 3.67
CA ILE A 578 9.32 5.68 3.14
C ILE A 578 9.16 4.16 3.10
N PHE A 579 8.52 3.55 4.09
CA PHE A 579 8.39 2.10 4.16
C PHE A 579 7.77 1.47 2.90
N PRO A 580 6.63 1.97 2.37
CA PRO A 580 6.04 1.35 1.20
C PRO A 580 6.84 1.68 -0.08
N ILE A 581 7.66 2.74 -0.09
CA ILE A 581 8.59 3.05 -1.19
C ILE A 581 9.69 1.98 -1.26
N LEU A 582 10.23 1.62 -0.10
CA LEU A 582 11.25 0.57 0.03
C LEU A 582 10.74 -0.79 -0.47
N ALA A 583 9.45 -1.10 -0.26
CA ALA A 583 8.82 -2.33 -0.76
C ALA A 583 8.43 -2.29 -2.23
N TYR A 584 7.98 -1.13 -2.74
CA TYR A 584 7.53 -0.99 -4.12
C TYR A 584 8.69 -1.14 -5.12
N THR A 585 9.85 -0.56 -4.82
CA THR A 585 11.01 -0.55 -5.70
C THR A 585 11.52 -1.95 -6.13
N PRO A 586 11.85 -2.89 -5.21
CA PRO A 586 12.25 -4.26 -5.58
C PRO A 586 11.13 -5.02 -6.33
N SER A 587 9.89 -4.71 -6.01
CA SER A 587 8.73 -5.40 -6.55
C SER A 587 8.41 -4.94 -7.97
N LEU A 588 8.74 -3.69 -8.31
CA LEU A 588 8.75 -3.20 -9.69
C LEU A 588 9.77 -3.97 -10.54
N THR A 589 10.96 -4.23 -10.00
CA THR A 589 11.98 -5.03 -10.69
C THR A 589 11.53 -6.46 -10.92
N PHE A 590 11.03 -7.13 -9.88
CA PHE A 590 10.49 -8.48 -10.02
C PHE A 590 9.31 -8.52 -11.01
N ALA A 591 8.37 -7.57 -10.93
CA ALA A 591 7.24 -7.45 -11.84
C ALA A 591 7.66 -7.25 -13.31
N THR A 592 8.69 -6.43 -13.54
CA THR A 592 9.21 -6.19 -14.90
C THR A 592 9.83 -7.46 -15.49
N ALA A 593 10.46 -8.30 -14.65
CA ALA A 593 11.07 -9.56 -15.08
C ALA A 593 10.09 -10.74 -15.18
N SER A 594 9.03 -10.75 -14.39
CA SER A 594 8.09 -11.89 -14.25
C SER A 594 6.71 -11.66 -14.89
N GLY A 595 6.36 -10.41 -15.20
CA GLY A 595 5.03 -10.03 -15.67
C GLY A 595 3.97 -9.88 -14.57
N PHE A 596 4.29 -10.11 -13.29
CA PHE A 596 3.34 -9.94 -12.19
C PHE A 596 3.01 -8.47 -11.89
N ASN A 597 1.88 -8.21 -11.24
CA ASN A 597 1.53 -6.86 -10.80
C ASN A 597 2.49 -6.37 -9.70
N PRO A 598 3.20 -5.24 -9.89
CA PRO A 598 4.24 -4.77 -8.96
C PRO A 598 3.72 -4.46 -7.56
N SER A 599 2.47 -4.03 -7.43
CA SER A 599 1.91 -3.73 -6.10
C SER A 599 1.50 -4.98 -5.33
N LEU A 600 1.03 -6.02 -6.02
CA LEU A 600 0.78 -7.32 -5.41
C LEU A 600 2.09 -7.95 -4.93
N CYS A 601 3.15 -7.90 -5.75
CA CYS A 601 4.49 -8.36 -5.36
C CYS A 601 5.00 -7.61 -4.13
N ALA A 602 4.84 -6.29 -4.08
CA ALA A 602 5.24 -5.47 -2.94
C ALA A 602 4.44 -5.77 -1.68
N PHE A 603 3.13 -6.04 -1.81
CA PHE A 603 2.31 -6.45 -0.69
C PHE A 603 2.80 -7.79 -0.09
N PHE A 604 3.05 -8.81 -0.91
CA PHE A 604 3.57 -10.10 -0.43
C PHE A 604 4.96 -9.96 0.19
N LEU A 605 5.85 -9.17 -0.43
CA LEU A 605 7.16 -8.87 0.12
C LEU A 605 7.07 -8.22 1.51
N CYS A 606 6.14 -7.29 1.70
CA CYS A 606 5.87 -6.68 3.00
C CYS A 606 5.36 -7.70 4.02
N VAL A 607 4.40 -8.56 3.64
CA VAL A 607 3.85 -9.58 4.54
C VAL A 607 4.94 -10.53 5.04
N VAL A 608 5.82 -10.99 4.15
CA VAL A 608 6.98 -11.82 4.52
C VAL A 608 7.90 -11.07 5.47
N CYS A 609 8.23 -9.81 5.17
CA CYS A 609 9.06 -8.96 6.01
C CYS A 609 8.49 -8.78 7.43
N VAL A 610 7.21 -8.44 7.53
CA VAL A 610 6.50 -8.23 8.79
C VAL A 610 6.49 -9.52 9.62
N PHE A 611 6.26 -10.66 8.96
CA PHE A 611 6.23 -11.96 9.62
C PHE A 611 7.55 -12.28 10.33
N TYR A 612 8.68 -12.34 9.61
CA TYR A 612 9.95 -12.74 10.24
C TYR A 612 10.48 -11.69 11.22
N THR A 613 10.19 -10.40 10.98
CA THR A 613 10.61 -9.31 11.88
C THR A 613 9.86 -9.37 13.21
N SER A 614 8.55 -9.64 13.17
CA SER A 614 7.74 -9.78 14.39
C SER A 614 8.25 -10.92 15.28
N ILE A 615 8.78 -12.00 14.70
CA ILE A 615 9.24 -13.18 15.43
C ILE A 615 10.67 -13.02 15.96
N GLY A 616 11.58 -12.39 15.21
CA GLY A 616 13.02 -12.48 15.42
C GLY A 616 13.72 -11.41 16.29
N GLY A 617 13.19 -10.18 16.39
CA GLY A 617 13.85 -9.08 17.12
C GLY A 617 15.23 -8.69 16.54
N LEU A 618 15.99 -7.83 17.24
CA LEU A 618 17.23 -7.22 16.69
C LEU A 618 18.30 -8.26 16.31
N LYS A 619 18.50 -9.32 17.10
CA LYS A 619 19.53 -10.35 16.81
C LYS A 619 19.27 -11.04 15.47
N THR A 620 18.02 -11.39 15.18
CA THR A 620 17.64 -11.94 13.87
C THR A 620 17.93 -10.94 12.78
N VAL A 621 17.48 -9.69 12.93
CA VAL A 621 17.65 -8.64 11.93
C VAL A 621 19.13 -8.49 11.56
N VAL A 622 20.02 -8.43 12.55
CA VAL A 622 21.48 -8.29 12.30
C VAL A 622 22.06 -9.47 11.51
N TRP A 623 21.67 -10.70 11.83
CA TRP A 623 22.18 -11.88 11.13
C TRP A 623 21.58 -12.04 9.74
N THR A 624 20.29 -11.71 9.55
CA THR A 624 19.68 -11.69 8.22
C THR A 624 20.35 -10.63 7.35
N ASP A 625 20.62 -9.43 7.89
CA ASP A 625 21.29 -8.35 7.16
C ASP A 625 22.70 -8.74 6.72
N PHE A 626 23.48 -9.38 7.61
CA PHE A 626 24.84 -9.81 7.29
C PHE A 626 24.88 -10.79 6.12
N LEU A 627 23.92 -11.72 6.05
CA LEU A 627 23.82 -12.70 4.96
C LEU A 627 23.27 -12.07 3.68
N GLN A 628 22.28 -11.17 3.82
CA GLN A 628 21.73 -10.37 2.72
C GLN A 628 22.80 -9.49 2.05
N PHE A 629 23.75 -8.94 2.82
CA PHE A 629 24.91 -8.24 2.27
C PHE A 629 25.73 -9.13 1.33
N GLY A 630 25.95 -10.40 1.71
CA GLY A 630 26.68 -11.36 0.88
C GLY A 630 26.00 -11.57 -0.48
N ILE A 631 24.67 -11.68 -0.49
CA ILE A 631 23.87 -11.82 -1.72
C ILE A 631 24.00 -10.56 -2.59
N ILE A 632 23.90 -9.37 -1.98
CA ILE A 632 24.07 -8.08 -2.68
C ILE A 632 25.47 -7.98 -3.30
N ALA A 633 26.52 -8.28 -2.53
CA ALA A 633 27.89 -8.20 -3.00
C ALA A 633 28.16 -9.17 -4.16
N VAL A 634 27.76 -10.44 -4.04
CA VAL A 634 27.92 -11.45 -5.10
C VAL A 634 27.15 -11.05 -6.35
N SER A 635 25.92 -10.53 -6.21
CA SER A 635 25.13 -10.05 -7.35
C SER A 635 25.80 -8.90 -8.08
N LEU A 636 26.24 -7.85 -7.37
CA LEU A 636 26.87 -6.67 -7.99
C LEU A 636 28.20 -7.04 -8.67
N ILE A 637 29.04 -7.87 -8.05
CA ILE A 637 30.29 -8.33 -8.64
C ILE A 637 30.02 -9.15 -9.91
N THR A 638 29.05 -10.07 -9.86
CA THR A 638 28.69 -10.91 -11.01
C THR A 638 28.17 -10.07 -12.17
N LEU A 639 27.28 -9.11 -11.91
CA LEU A 639 26.76 -8.20 -12.93
C LEU A 639 27.85 -7.31 -13.53
N TYR A 640 28.77 -6.82 -12.72
CA TYR A 640 29.90 -6.03 -13.20
C TYR A 640 30.79 -6.84 -14.16
N ILE A 641 31.16 -8.08 -13.79
CA ILE A 641 32.02 -8.95 -14.61
C ILE A 641 31.33 -9.32 -15.94
N ILE A 642 30.07 -9.77 -15.89
CA ILE A 642 29.30 -10.13 -17.10
C ILE A 642 29.10 -8.90 -17.99
N GLY A 643 28.79 -7.76 -17.37
CA GLY A 643 28.62 -6.49 -18.07
C GLY A 643 29.89 -6.05 -18.81
N LEU A 644 31.07 -6.16 -18.19
CA LEU A 644 32.34 -5.86 -18.85
C LEU A 644 32.61 -6.79 -20.04
N ASN A 645 32.38 -8.09 -19.88
CA ASN A 645 32.61 -9.06 -20.94
C ASN A 645 31.71 -8.84 -22.16
N THR A 646 30.47 -8.39 -21.94
CA THR A 646 29.49 -8.13 -23.01
C THR A 646 29.70 -6.79 -23.73
N THR A 647 30.46 -5.86 -23.16
CA THR A 647 30.68 -4.49 -23.68
C THR A 647 32.10 -4.23 -24.20
N GLY A 648 32.93 -5.28 -24.32
CA GLY A 648 34.29 -5.18 -24.86
C GLY A 648 35.36 -4.81 -23.82
N GLY A 649 35.07 -5.01 -22.53
CA GLY A 649 36.02 -4.82 -21.43
C GLY A 649 36.06 -3.41 -20.84
N PHE A 650 36.83 -3.23 -19.76
CA PHE A 650 36.87 -1.98 -19.00
C PHE A 650 37.29 -0.76 -19.83
N LEU A 651 38.32 -0.89 -20.67
CA LEU A 651 38.82 0.22 -21.50
C LEU A 651 37.78 0.70 -22.51
N SER A 652 37.02 -0.22 -23.12
CA SER A 652 35.93 0.10 -24.04
C SER A 652 34.84 0.92 -23.35
N VAL A 653 34.41 0.46 -22.16
CA VAL A 653 33.41 1.14 -21.34
C VAL A 653 33.90 2.51 -20.91
N TRP A 654 35.15 2.63 -20.48
CA TRP A 654 35.74 3.88 -20.03
C TRP A 654 35.83 4.91 -21.15
N ASN A 655 36.32 4.52 -22.33
CA ASN A 655 36.41 5.41 -23.49
C ASN A 655 35.02 5.83 -23.97
N THR A 656 34.07 4.90 -24.02
CA THR A 656 32.68 5.20 -24.39
C THR A 656 32.03 6.17 -23.40
N ALA A 657 32.25 5.99 -22.10
CA ALA A 657 31.76 6.91 -21.08
C ALA A 657 32.41 8.29 -21.16
N ALA A 658 33.70 8.36 -21.55
CA ALA A 658 34.41 9.62 -21.79
C ALA A 658 33.79 10.39 -22.96
N GLU A 659 33.60 9.73 -24.10
CA GLU A 659 32.92 10.30 -25.28
C GLU A 659 31.50 10.76 -24.97
N GLY A 660 30.79 9.99 -24.14
CA GLY A 660 29.44 10.30 -23.66
C GLY A 660 29.37 11.39 -22.57
N GLN A 661 30.48 12.06 -22.24
CA GLN A 661 30.56 13.11 -21.20
C GLN A 661 30.11 12.66 -19.80
N ARG A 662 30.23 11.36 -19.49
CA ARG A 662 29.81 10.78 -18.20
C ARG A 662 30.94 10.69 -17.18
N LEU A 663 32.18 10.94 -17.59
CA LEU A 663 33.36 10.97 -16.70
C LEU A 663 33.69 12.37 -16.16
N GLU A 664 32.84 13.38 -16.41
CA GLU A 664 32.95 14.72 -15.84
C GLU A 664 32.51 14.73 -14.35
N ILE A 665 33.25 14.00 -13.51
CA ILE A 665 32.87 13.75 -12.11
C ILE A 665 33.05 15.01 -11.25
N PHE A 666 34.14 15.76 -11.47
CA PHE A 666 34.54 16.87 -10.62
C PHE A 666 34.11 18.22 -11.22
N ASN A 667 32.95 18.72 -10.81
CA ASN A 667 32.54 20.10 -11.05
C ASN A 667 32.61 20.92 -9.75
N PHE A 668 33.61 21.79 -9.64
CA PHE A 668 33.88 22.61 -8.44
C PHE A 668 33.10 23.94 -8.41
N GLN A 669 32.24 24.23 -9.39
CA GLN A 669 31.40 25.43 -9.36
C GLN A 669 30.37 25.34 -8.23
N LEU A 670 30.28 26.39 -7.42
CA LEU A 670 29.30 26.49 -6.34
C LEU A 670 27.99 27.05 -6.90
N ASP A 671 27.11 26.17 -7.36
CA ASP A 671 25.76 26.51 -7.79
C ASP A 671 24.74 25.64 -7.03
N LEU A 672 23.84 26.29 -6.29
CA LEU A 672 22.79 25.63 -5.50
C LEU A 672 21.64 25.11 -6.38
N THR A 673 21.54 25.61 -7.62
CA THR A 673 20.51 25.21 -8.60
C THR A 673 20.98 24.11 -9.55
N ALA A 674 22.30 23.92 -9.65
CA ALA A 674 22.87 22.79 -10.35
C ALA A 674 22.44 21.49 -9.65
N ARG A 675 21.85 20.56 -10.43
CA ARG A 675 21.44 19.25 -9.93
C ARG A 675 22.61 18.51 -9.27
N ASP A 676 23.72 18.45 -10.01
CA ASP A 676 24.93 17.71 -9.68
C ASP A 676 26.13 18.66 -9.62
N GLY A 677 26.94 18.52 -8.57
CA GLY A 677 28.12 19.35 -8.35
C GLY A 677 28.90 18.88 -7.12
N PHE A 678 30.20 19.16 -7.08
CA PHE A 678 31.07 18.68 -6.02
C PHE A 678 30.59 19.11 -4.62
N TRP A 679 30.26 20.39 -4.48
CA TRP A 679 29.76 20.94 -3.23
C TRP A 679 28.37 20.41 -2.87
N GLY A 680 27.50 20.16 -3.84
CA GLY A 680 26.20 19.55 -3.62
C GLY A 680 26.31 18.16 -3.00
N TYR A 681 27.22 17.32 -3.50
CA TYR A 681 27.42 16.00 -2.94
C TYR A 681 28.12 16.02 -1.58
N ILE A 682 29.18 16.81 -1.39
CA ILE A 682 29.90 16.82 -0.12
C ILE A 682 29.13 17.58 0.97
N ILE A 683 28.77 18.84 0.73
CA ILE A 683 28.08 19.69 1.72
C ILE A 683 26.61 19.27 1.86
N GLY A 684 25.94 18.88 0.78
CA GLY A 684 24.56 18.40 0.81
C GLY A 684 24.43 16.96 1.31
N GLY A 685 25.28 16.08 0.80
CA GLY A 685 25.26 14.66 1.14
C GLY A 685 25.68 14.36 2.58
N ALA A 686 26.68 15.05 3.14
CA ALA A 686 27.19 14.72 4.48
C ALA A 686 26.16 14.89 5.62
N PRO A 687 25.38 15.99 5.70
CA PRO A 687 24.27 16.09 6.65
C PRO A 687 23.17 15.06 6.36
N THR A 688 22.88 14.80 5.09
CA THR A 688 21.86 13.81 4.69
C THR A 688 22.23 12.41 5.20
N THR A 689 23.45 11.94 4.94
CA THR A 689 23.94 10.63 5.40
C THR A 689 24.06 10.57 6.92
N THR A 690 24.48 11.66 7.56
CA THR A 690 24.55 11.74 9.03
C THR A 690 23.17 11.63 9.67
N ALA A 691 22.17 12.32 9.12
CA ALA A 691 20.80 12.23 9.59
C ALA A 691 20.24 10.81 9.43
N LEU A 692 20.47 10.19 8.26
CA LEU A 692 19.92 8.89 7.91
C LEU A 692 20.59 7.70 8.61
N ILE A 693 21.90 7.77 8.90
CA ILE A 693 22.65 6.61 9.41
C ILE A 693 22.98 6.75 10.90
N ILE A 694 23.27 7.96 11.37
CA ILE A 694 23.77 8.17 12.74
C ILE A 694 22.66 8.62 13.68
N ILE A 695 21.94 9.66 13.29
CA ILE A 695 20.85 10.18 14.12
C ILE A 695 19.65 9.25 14.05
N HIS A 696 19.34 8.68 12.89
CA HIS A 696 18.23 7.75 12.71
C HIS A 696 18.23 6.58 13.71
N GLN A 697 17.04 6.24 14.23
CA GLN A 697 16.88 5.25 15.29
C GLN A 697 17.46 3.88 14.91
N THR A 698 17.33 3.43 13.66
CA THR A 698 17.82 2.12 13.22
C THR A 698 19.34 1.98 13.34
N GLY A 699 20.08 3.00 12.90
CA GLY A 699 21.54 2.99 12.94
C GLY A 699 22.05 3.10 14.38
N LEU A 700 21.54 4.09 15.13
CA LEU A 700 21.96 4.31 16.51
C LEU A 700 21.69 3.09 17.41
N GLN A 701 20.52 2.47 17.31
CA GLN A 701 20.15 1.29 18.08
C GLN A 701 21.11 0.11 17.84
N LYS A 702 21.60 -0.04 16.61
CA LYS A 702 22.60 -1.07 16.25
C LYS A 702 23.98 -0.72 16.80
N PHE A 703 24.43 0.53 16.72
CA PHE A 703 25.69 0.94 17.35
C PHE A 703 25.67 0.69 18.87
N LEU A 704 24.60 1.08 19.57
CA LEU A 704 24.46 0.89 21.02
C LEU A 704 24.24 -0.57 21.46
N SER A 705 24.15 -1.52 20.52
CA SER A 705 24.22 -2.96 20.80
C SER A 705 25.66 -3.47 21.00
N LEU A 706 26.66 -2.63 20.76
CA LEU A 706 28.05 -2.88 21.12
C LEU A 706 28.32 -2.39 22.54
N SER A 707 29.22 -3.06 23.24
CA SER A 707 29.53 -2.80 24.65
C SER A 707 30.25 -1.46 24.85
N ASN A 708 31.19 -1.11 23.98
CA ASN A 708 32.11 0.02 24.16
C ASN A 708 32.06 1.03 23.01
N TYR A 709 32.43 2.29 23.30
CA TYR A 709 32.58 3.34 22.28
C TYR A 709 33.64 3.00 21.24
N LYS A 710 34.79 2.42 21.63
CA LYS A 710 35.85 2.01 20.69
C LYS A 710 35.33 1.03 19.64
N ASP A 711 34.55 0.04 20.07
CA ASP A 711 33.92 -0.94 19.18
C ASP A 711 32.88 -0.27 18.27
N GLY A 712 32.15 0.72 18.80
CA GLY A 712 31.25 1.59 18.03
C GLY A 712 31.96 2.38 16.93
N ALA A 713 33.11 2.99 17.24
CA ALA A 713 33.90 3.75 16.26
C ALA A 713 34.45 2.85 15.14
N TRP A 714 34.96 1.67 15.49
CA TRP A 714 35.36 0.66 14.49
C TRP A 714 34.17 0.19 13.65
N SER A 715 32.99 0.06 14.24
CA SER A 715 31.77 -0.28 13.52
C SER A 715 31.41 0.80 12.48
N VAL A 716 31.48 2.09 12.85
CA VAL A 716 31.26 3.21 11.93
C VAL A 716 32.23 3.16 10.74
N LEU A 717 33.51 2.90 10.99
CA LEU A 717 34.52 2.79 9.91
C LEU A 717 34.15 1.68 8.91
N HIS A 718 33.78 0.49 9.42
CA HIS A 718 33.36 -0.61 8.55
C HIS A 718 32.06 -0.29 7.78
N THR A 719 31.12 0.45 8.39
CA THR A 719 29.92 0.94 7.69
C THR A 719 30.27 1.92 6.56
N VAL A 720 31.24 2.82 6.76
CA VAL A 720 31.72 3.74 5.71
C VAL A 720 32.31 2.96 4.54
N ILE A 721 33.14 1.95 4.83
CA ILE A 721 33.78 1.11 3.81
C ILE A 721 32.73 0.34 3.00
N SER A 722 31.78 -0.33 3.66
CA SER A 722 30.76 -1.13 2.96
C SER A 722 29.81 -0.28 2.10
N MET A 723 29.36 0.88 2.60
CA MET A 723 28.54 1.82 1.81
C MET A 723 29.30 2.34 0.60
N SER A 724 30.57 2.72 0.79
CA SER A 724 31.41 3.26 -0.30
C SER A 724 31.68 2.22 -1.40
N LEU A 725 31.92 0.96 -1.02
CA LEU A 725 32.12 -0.13 -1.97
C LEU A 725 30.87 -0.40 -2.80
N VAL A 726 29.71 -0.58 -2.16
CA VAL A 726 28.44 -0.84 -2.86
C VAL A 726 28.08 0.30 -3.82
N HIS A 727 28.24 1.56 -3.36
CA HIS A 727 27.99 2.73 -4.20
C HIS A 727 28.92 2.78 -5.41
N THR A 728 30.22 2.49 -5.21
CA THR A 728 31.21 2.45 -6.29
C THR A 728 30.86 1.38 -7.34
N PHE A 729 30.47 0.18 -6.93
CA PHE A 729 30.03 -0.87 -7.87
C PHE A 729 28.79 -0.44 -8.66
N CYS A 730 27.81 0.21 -8.02
CA CYS A 730 26.63 0.74 -8.73
C CYS A 730 27.01 1.77 -9.79
N VAL A 731 27.96 2.66 -9.49
CA VAL A 731 28.45 3.64 -10.47
C VAL A 731 29.07 2.95 -11.69
N PHE A 732 29.97 2.00 -11.47
CA PHE A 732 30.59 1.27 -12.57
C PHE A 732 29.58 0.46 -13.40
N ILE A 733 28.61 -0.19 -12.76
CA ILE A 733 27.52 -0.87 -13.47
C ILE A 733 26.70 0.12 -14.31
N GLY A 734 26.44 1.34 -13.81
CA GLY A 734 25.79 2.40 -14.58
C GLY A 734 26.57 2.83 -15.83
N LEU A 735 27.90 2.92 -15.73
CA LEU A 735 28.76 3.18 -16.90
C LEU A 735 28.72 2.05 -17.92
N VAL A 736 28.72 0.80 -17.47
CA VAL A 736 28.58 -0.38 -18.33
C VAL A 736 27.21 -0.39 -19.03
N ALA A 737 26.14 -0.11 -18.30
CA ALA A 737 24.80 0.01 -18.85
C ALA A 737 24.72 1.11 -19.93
N TYR A 738 25.40 2.24 -19.71
CA TYR A 738 25.52 3.28 -20.74
C TYR A 738 26.27 2.78 -21.98
N SER A 739 27.41 2.14 -21.79
CA SER A 739 28.19 1.61 -22.92
C SER A 739 27.41 0.59 -23.75
N LYS A 740 26.52 -0.19 -23.12
CA LYS A 740 25.66 -1.15 -23.82
C LYS A 740 24.58 -0.48 -24.67
N TYR A 741 23.98 0.61 -24.18
CA TYR A 741 22.86 1.30 -24.82
C TYR A 741 23.24 2.65 -25.43
N LYS A 742 24.52 2.86 -25.77
CA LYS A 742 25.03 4.13 -26.32
C LYS A 742 24.25 4.56 -27.57
N ASP A 743 24.00 3.61 -28.46
CA ASP A 743 23.42 3.85 -29.80
C ASP A 743 21.90 3.67 -29.86
N CYS A 744 21.31 3.05 -28.84
CA CYS A 744 19.87 2.84 -28.74
C CYS A 744 19.41 2.96 -27.28
N ASP A 745 18.99 4.17 -26.90
CA ASP A 745 18.44 4.42 -25.56
C ASP A 745 17.08 3.70 -25.37
N PRO A 746 16.92 2.83 -24.35
CA PRO A 746 15.72 2.02 -24.15
C PRO A 746 14.46 2.84 -23.85
N LEU A 747 14.62 4.04 -23.27
CA LEU A 747 13.48 4.86 -22.88
C LEU A 747 12.89 5.61 -24.06
N THR A 748 13.72 6.32 -24.83
CA THR A 748 13.28 7.04 -26.03
C THR A 748 12.87 6.10 -27.16
N SER A 749 13.39 4.87 -27.19
CA SER A 749 12.92 3.82 -28.08
C SER A 749 11.64 3.10 -27.63
N HIS A 750 11.04 3.50 -26.50
CA HIS A 750 9.83 2.90 -25.91
C HIS A 750 9.96 1.41 -25.50
N LEU A 751 11.17 0.88 -25.36
CA LEU A 751 11.40 -0.44 -24.75
C LEU A 751 11.04 -0.43 -23.25
N ILE A 752 11.23 0.71 -22.58
CA ILE A 752 10.79 0.94 -21.20
C ILE A 752 9.91 2.18 -21.10
N SER A 753 8.98 2.18 -20.14
CA SER A 753 8.08 3.32 -19.90
C SER A 753 8.57 4.25 -18.79
N LYS A 754 9.46 3.77 -17.91
CA LYS A 754 9.96 4.51 -16.76
C LYS A 754 11.46 4.32 -16.59
N HIS A 755 12.15 5.35 -16.09
CA HIS A 755 13.59 5.30 -15.82
C HIS A 755 13.99 4.17 -14.84
N ASP A 756 13.17 3.90 -13.83
CA ASP A 756 13.43 2.86 -12.82
C ASP A 756 13.44 1.43 -13.41
N GLN A 757 12.98 1.25 -14.66
CA GLN A 757 12.98 -0.04 -15.36
C GLN A 757 14.27 -0.31 -16.15
N LEU A 758 15.15 0.68 -16.29
CA LEU A 758 16.40 0.55 -17.06
C LEU A 758 17.30 -0.56 -16.50
N PHE A 759 17.55 -0.55 -15.19
CA PHE A 759 18.46 -1.51 -14.59
C PHE A 759 17.90 -2.96 -14.63
N PRO A 760 16.61 -3.20 -14.32
CA PRO A 760 15.97 -4.49 -14.57
C PRO A 760 16.13 -4.99 -16.02
N LEU A 761 15.88 -4.13 -17.01
CA LEU A 761 16.04 -4.48 -18.42
C LEU A 761 17.48 -4.89 -18.72
N PHE A 762 18.44 -4.07 -18.31
CA PHE A 762 19.87 -4.32 -18.50
C PHE A 762 20.27 -5.71 -17.97
N VAL A 763 19.86 -6.06 -16.76
CA VAL A 763 20.17 -7.36 -16.16
C VAL A 763 19.56 -8.51 -16.94
N THR A 764 18.30 -8.38 -17.36
CA THR A 764 17.64 -9.43 -18.14
C THR A 764 18.28 -9.63 -19.50
N GLU A 765 18.78 -8.57 -20.16
CA GLU A 765 19.42 -8.68 -21.46
C GLU A 765 20.84 -9.27 -21.38
N ILE A 766 21.66 -8.83 -20.42
CA ILE A 766 23.03 -9.35 -20.29
C ILE A 766 23.06 -10.74 -19.64
N GLY A 767 22.11 -11.05 -18.76
CA GLY A 767 22.14 -12.22 -17.89
C GLY A 767 21.08 -13.26 -18.22
N GLY A 768 20.06 -12.95 -19.04
CA GLY A 768 18.91 -13.84 -19.28
C GLY A 768 19.27 -15.18 -19.95
N HIS A 769 20.40 -15.25 -20.65
CA HIS A 769 20.90 -16.48 -21.24
C HIS A 769 21.62 -17.40 -20.23
N LEU A 770 22.02 -16.86 -19.06
CA LEU A 770 22.66 -17.60 -17.98
C LEU A 770 21.62 -17.91 -16.90
N PRO A 771 21.25 -19.18 -16.68
CA PRO A 771 20.22 -19.53 -15.71
C PRO A 771 20.63 -19.11 -14.30
N GLY A 772 19.76 -18.38 -13.60
CA GLY A 772 19.96 -17.98 -12.21
C GLY A 772 20.52 -16.56 -12.00
N ILE A 773 21.08 -15.92 -13.04
CA ILE A 773 21.64 -14.56 -12.91
C ILE A 773 20.55 -13.50 -12.69
N PRO A 774 19.44 -13.47 -13.47
CA PRO A 774 18.32 -12.58 -13.17
C PRO A 774 17.71 -12.83 -11.79
N GLY A 775 17.58 -14.09 -11.37
CA GLY A 775 17.08 -14.46 -10.04
C GLY A 775 17.99 -14.00 -8.91
N LEU A 776 19.31 -14.12 -9.07
CA LEU A 776 20.30 -13.62 -8.11
C LEU A 776 20.23 -12.10 -7.94
N PHE A 777 20.06 -11.36 -9.04
CA PHE A 777 19.88 -9.92 -9.00
C PHE A 777 18.59 -9.49 -8.29
N ILE A 778 17.47 -10.13 -8.63
CA ILE A 778 16.20 -9.84 -7.96
C ILE A 778 16.31 -10.20 -6.47
N ALA A 779 16.97 -11.30 -6.12
CA ALA A 779 17.24 -11.67 -4.74
C ALA A 779 18.07 -10.61 -4.01
N ALA A 780 19.07 -9.99 -4.65
CA ALA A 780 19.88 -8.92 -4.07
C ALA A 780 19.06 -7.64 -3.79
N ILE A 781 18.25 -7.17 -4.74
CA ILE A 781 17.42 -5.96 -4.53
C ILE A 781 16.35 -6.22 -3.46
N CYS A 782 15.71 -7.38 -3.48
CA CYS A 782 14.77 -7.78 -2.44
C CYS A 782 15.45 -7.90 -1.07
N SER A 783 16.67 -8.43 -1.00
CA SER A 783 17.47 -8.50 0.23
C SER A 783 17.78 -7.12 0.80
N ALA A 784 18.19 -6.18 -0.05
CA ALA A 784 18.43 -4.78 0.31
C ALA A 784 17.16 -4.12 0.91
N ALA A 785 16.01 -4.33 0.26
CA ALA A 785 14.73 -3.82 0.74
C ALA A 785 14.28 -4.47 2.07
N LEU A 786 14.38 -5.80 2.18
CA LEU A 786 14.00 -6.56 3.37
C LEU A 786 14.83 -6.16 4.60
N SER A 787 16.13 -5.95 4.43
CA SER A 787 17.01 -5.45 5.50
C SER A 787 16.57 -4.08 6.01
N SER A 788 16.34 -3.15 5.07
CA SER A 788 15.90 -1.77 5.38
C SER A 788 14.55 -1.79 6.11
N MET A 789 13.57 -2.52 5.56
CA MET A 789 12.21 -2.61 6.09
C MET A 789 12.17 -3.27 7.48
N SER A 790 12.87 -4.40 7.66
CA SER A 790 12.88 -5.11 8.95
C SER A 790 13.56 -4.31 10.06
N SER A 791 14.64 -3.59 9.72
CA SER A 791 15.33 -2.71 10.65
C SER A 791 14.46 -1.52 11.07
N ASN A 792 13.80 -0.87 10.10
CA ASN A 792 12.87 0.23 10.37
C ASN A 792 11.69 -0.22 11.23
N LEU A 793 11.07 -1.37 10.93
CA LEU A 793 9.96 -1.92 11.74
C LEU A 793 10.39 -2.24 13.18
N ASN A 794 11.58 -2.83 13.36
CA ASN A 794 12.10 -3.14 14.69
C ASN A 794 12.34 -1.86 15.51
N ALA A 795 13.00 -0.86 14.92
CA ALA A 795 13.22 0.44 15.54
C ALA A 795 11.91 1.17 15.87
N LEU A 796 11.00 1.22 14.91
CA LEU A 796 9.68 1.83 15.05
C LEU A 796 8.87 1.19 16.16
N SER A 797 8.88 -0.14 16.28
CA SER A 797 8.18 -0.84 17.36
C SER A 797 8.74 -0.47 18.74
N GLY A 798 10.08 -0.38 18.86
CA GLY A 798 10.74 0.02 20.10
C GLY A 798 10.42 1.45 20.51
N VAL A 799 10.42 2.37 19.55
CA VAL A 799 10.08 3.78 19.76
C VAL A 799 8.60 3.92 20.16
N MET A 800 7.68 3.33 19.41
CA MET A 800 6.25 3.36 19.73
C MET A 800 5.95 2.73 21.10
N TYR A 801 6.63 1.64 21.44
CA TYR A 801 6.44 1.01 22.73
C TYR A 801 6.91 1.91 23.89
N ASN A 802 8.15 2.42 23.81
CA ASN A 802 8.75 3.20 24.91
C ASN A 802 8.13 4.60 25.06
N ASP A 803 7.82 5.28 23.95
CA ASP A 803 7.41 6.69 23.98
C ASP A 803 5.90 6.90 23.86
N VAL A 804 5.16 5.94 23.33
CA VAL A 804 3.70 6.06 23.19
C VAL A 804 3.03 5.11 24.17
N VAL A 805 3.24 3.80 24.03
CA VAL A 805 2.49 2.81 24.80
C VAL A 805 2.82 2.88 26.30
N CYS A 806 4.10 2.95 26.67
CA CYS A 806 4.51 3.04 28.07
C CYS A 806 4.02 4.32 28.76
N GLU A 807 3.83 5.43 28.04
CA GLU A 807 3.28 6.65 28.62
C GLU A 807 1.79 6.50 28.98
N PHE A 808 1.02 5.75 28.21
CA PHE A 808 -0.39 5.47 28.51
C PHE A 808 -0.58 4.36 29.57
N LEU A 809 0.46 3.59 29.88
CA LEU A 809 0.40 2.51 30.87
C LEU A 809 0.82 3.02 32.26
N LYS A 810 -0.13 3.05 33.20
CA LYS A 810 0.12 3.42 34.62
C LYS A 810 1.14 2.53 35.34
N LYS A 811 1.39 1.30 34.85
CA LYS A 811 2.36 0.35 35.41
C LYS A 811 3.11 -0.37 34.29
N LYS A 812 4.45 -0.47 34.40
CA LYS A 812 5.26 -1.18 33.41
C LYS A 812 4.84 -2.66 33.33
N PRO A 813 4.50 -3.17 32.14
CA PRO A 813 4.08 -4.55 31.96
C PRO A 813 5.26 -5.51 32.18
N SER A 814 4.96 -6.75 32.56
CA SER A 814 5.95 -7.84 32.61
C SER A 814 6.64 -7.99 31.24
N ASP A 815 7.94 -8.31 31.22
CA ASP A 815 8.74 -8.45 30.01
C ASP A 815 8.07 -9.31 28.91
N LYS A 816 7.41 -10.41 29.28
CA LYS A 816 6.69 -11.25 28.32
C LYS A 816 5.50 -10.52 27.66
N LYS A 817 4.77 -9.72 28.43
CA LYS A 817 3.68 -8.87 27.91
C LYS A 817 4.23 -7.73 27.06
N ALA A 818 5.33 -7.11 27.48
CA ALA A 818 6.02 -6.06 26.73
C ALA A 818 6.49 -6.55 25.35
N THR A 819 7.14 -7.71 25.31
CA THR A 819 7.56 -8.34 24.05
C THR A 819 6.37 -8.64 23.15
N ASN A 820 5.26 -9.15 23.68
CA ASN A 820 4.06 -9.38 22.86
C ASN A 820 3.46 -8.09 22.30
N ILE A 821 3.50 -6.98 23.06
CA ILE A 821 3.06 -5.67 22.58
C ILE A 821 3.96 -5.18 21.45
N LEU A 822 5.28 -5.30 21.59
CA LEU A 822 6.24 -4.95 20.52
C LEU A 822 5.93 -5.71 19.23
N LYS A 823 5.73 -7.04 19.32
CA LYS A 823 5.35 -7.88 18.17
C LYS A 823 4.03 -7.45 17.53
N LEU A 824 3.06 -7.06 18.34
CA LEU A 824 1.76 -6.56 17.86
C LEU A 824 1.90 -5.21 17.14
N ILE A 825 2.74 -4.29 17.65
CA ILE A 825 3.01 -3.00 16.99
C ILE A 825 3.64 -3.25 15.61
N VAL A 826 4.64 -4.14 15.51
CA VAL A 826 5.26 -4.51 14.22
C VAL A 826 4.19 -5.02 13.24
N LEU A 827 3.27 -5.87 13.71
CA LEU A 827 2.21 -6.42 12.87
C LEU A 827 1.25 -5.33 12.37
N ILE A 828 0.77 -4.47 13.26
CA ILE A 828 -0.21 -3.41 12.92
C ILE A 828 0.41 -2.40 11.96
N VAL A 829 1.58 -1.86 12.30
CA VAL A 829 2.23 -0.83 11.49
C VAL A 829 2.73 -1.42 10.17
N GLY A 830 3.26 -2.64 10.20
CA GLY A 830 3.66 -3.37 9.00
C GLY A 830 2.51 -3.60 8.02
N LEU A 831 1.34 -4.01 8.52
CA LEU A 831 0.13 -4.16 7.68
C LEU A 831 -0.38 -2.81 7.14
N LEU A 832 -0.38 -1.76 7.98
CA LEU A 832 -0.75 -0.41 7.55
C LEU A 832 0.15 0.08 6.40
N CYS A 833 1.47 -0.04 6.56
CA CYS A 833 2.41 0.38 5.54
C CYS A 833 2.33 -0.53 4.29
N SER A 834 2.02 -1.81 4.43
CA SER A 834 1.76 -2.72 3.29
C SER A 834 0.59 -2.23 2.42
N CYS A 835 -0.45 -1.64 3.04
CA CYS A 835 -1.57 -1.05 2.31
C CYS A 835 -1.19 0.24 1.56
N LEU A 836 -0.23 1.02 2.08
CA LEU A 836 0.21 2.27 1.45
C LEU A 836 1.06 2.07 0.19
N VAL A 837 1.55 0.85 -0.07
CA VAL A 837 2.26 0.47 -1.31
C VAL A 837 1.47 0.85 -2.57
N PHE A 838 0.14 0.75 -2.52
CA PHE A 838 -0.73 1.04 -3.67
C PHE A 838 -0.84 2.54 -3.99
N VAL A 839 -0.46 3.43 -3.06
CA VAL A 839 -0.50 4.89 -3.26
C VAL A 839 0.70 5.40 -4.06
N ILE A 840 1.86 4.76 -3.91
CA ILE A 840 3.19 5.26 -4.36
C ILE A 840 3.37 5.32 -5.88
N GLN A 841 2.66 4.47 -6.61
CA GLN A 841 2.77 4.31 -8.06
C GLN A 841 2.57 5.60 -8.89
N GLY A 842 2.03 6.68 -8.30
CA GLY A 842 1.83 7.98 -8.94
C GLY A 842 2.85 9.07 -8.60
N MET A 843 3.88 8.80 -7.80
CA MET A 843 4.76 9.84 -7.22
C MET A 843 5.95 10.27 -8.12
N GLY A 844 6.07 9.73 -9.33
CA GLY A 844 7.18 10.01 -10.25
C GLY A 844 8.43 9.19 -9.92
N GLU A 845 9.63 9.75 -10.15
CA GLU A 845 10.92 9.09 -9.87
C GLU A 845 11.10 8.85 -8.37
N VAL A 846 11.15 7.57 -7.98
CA VAL A 846 11.08 7.12 -6.59
C VAL A 846 12.29 7.60 -5.77
N PHE A 847 13.49 7.58 -6.37
CA PHE A 847 14.74 7.99 -5.71
C PHE A 847 14.71 9.47 -5.27
N SER A 848 14.31 10.37 -6.18
CA SER A 848 14.16 11.81 -5.90
C SER A 848 13.08 12.08 -4.83
N VAL A 849 11.96 11.34 -4.86
CA VAL A 849 10.89 11.47 -3.86
C VAL A 849 11.38 11.10 -2.46
N SER A 850 12.12 9.99 -2.32
CA SER A 850 12.67 9.57 -1.03
C SER A 850 13.61 10.62 -0.42
N LEU A 851 14.53 11.18 -1.23
CA LEU A 851 15.44 12.24 -0.77
C LEU A 851 14.68 13.51 -0.34
N THR A 852 13.58 13.83 -1.04
CA THR A 852 12.72 14.97 -0.71
C THR A 852 12.04 14.78 0.65
N ILE A 853 11.46 13.61 0.90
CA ILE A 853 10.81 13.28 2.18
C ILE A 853 11.83 13.34 3.31
N TRP A 854 13.01 12.75 3.12
CA TRP A 854 14.10 12.82 4.11
C TRP A 854 14.58 14.25 4.35
N GLY A 855 14.68 15.09 3.31
CA GLY A 855 15.04 16.49 3.48
C GLY A 855 14.08 17.26 4.39
N ILE A 856 12.76 17.06 4.20
CA ILE A 856 11.71 17.76 4.98
C ILE A 856 11.70 17.32 6.45
N THR A 857 11.95 16.05 6.73
CA THR A 857 11.82 15.48 8.09
C THR A 857 13.17 15.37 8.80
N GLN A 858 14.15 14.69 8.19
CA GLN A 858 15.43 14.34 8.82
C GLN A 858 16.39 15.52 8.92
N GLY A 859 16.32 16.50 8.01
CA GLY A 859 17.12 17.73 8.10
C GLY A 859 16.87 18.50 9.40
N PRO A 860 15.61 18.90 9.70
CA PRO A 860 15.26 19.56 10.95
C PRO A 860 15.52 18.73 12.21
N ILE A 861 15.32 17.40 12.16
CA ILE A 861 15.69 16.50 13.26
C ILE A 861 17.19 16.57 13.53
N LEU A 862 18.03 16.40 12.50
CA LEU A 862 19.48 16.53 12.63
C LEU A 862 19.84 17.90 13.21
N GLY A 863 19.23 18.98 12.72
CA GLY A 863 19.42 20.33 13.23
C GLY A 863 19.17 20.46 14.73
N ALA A 864 18.12 19.82 15.26
CA ALA A 864 17.82 19.82 16.70
C ALA A 864 18.87 19.05 17.52
N PHE A 865 19.34 17.91 17.02
CA PHE A 865 20.42 17.16 17.66
C PHE A 865 21.74 17.93 17.63
N THR A 866 22.10 18.53 16.49
CA THR A 866 23.27 19.40 16.36
C THR A 866 23.18 20.58 17.35
N LEU A 867 22.00 21.21 17.45
CA LEU A 867 21.74 22.29 18.40
C LEU A 867 21.94 21.83 19.85
N GLY A 868 21.43 20.66 20.21
CA GLY A 868 21.56 20.10 21.56
C GLY A 868 22.99 19.71 21.94
N VAL A 869 23.72 19.08 21.02
CA VAL A 869 25.03 18.47 21.24
C VAL A 869 26.18 19.50 21.21
N LEU A 870 26.07 20.54 20.38
CA LEU A 870 27.14 21.51 20.13
C LEU A 870 26.91 22.88 20.76
N PHE A 871 25.67 23.25 21.13
CA PHE A 871 25.38 24.60 21.60
C PHE A 871 24.86 24.58 23.05
N PRO A 872 25.70 24.92 24.05
CA PRO A 872 25.29 24.88 25.46
C PRO A 872 24.21 25.90 25.79
N LYS A 873 24.17 27.04 25.08
CA LYS A 873 23.19 28.13 25.29
C LYS A 873 21.82 27.88 24.64
N ALA A 874 21.66 26.80 23.89
CA ALA A 874 20.39 26.50 23.24
C ALA A 874 19.33 26.03 24.25
N ASN A 875 18.11 26.56 24.15
CA ASN A 875 17.00 26.24 25.03
C ASN A 875 15.84 25.53 24.29
N GLN A 876 14.84 25.10 25.05
CA GLN A 876 13.70 24.34 24.52
C GLN A 876 12.84 25.13 23.51
N GLN A 877 12.62 26.43 23.74
CA GLN A 877 11.82 27.24 22.82
C GLN A 877 12.54 27.41 21.48
N GLY A 878 13.85 27.68 21.52
CA GLY A 878 14.67 27.77 20.32
C GLY A 878 14.69 26.46 19.52
N ALA A 879 14.89 25.32 20.18
CA ALA A 879 14.87 24.02 19.51
C ALA A 879 13.52 23.75 18.81
N LEU A 880 12.39 24.01 19.49
CA LEU A 880 11.06 23.78 18.93
C LEU A 880 10.75 24.68 17.71
N TYR A 881 10.93 26.00 17.85
CA TYR A 881 10.69 26.93 16.74
C TYR A 881 11.66 26.72 15.58
N GLY A 882 12.92 26.38 15.89
CA GLY A 882 13.91 26.00 14.89
C GLY A 882 13.45 24.81 14.06
N MET A 883 12.99 23.73 14.69
CA MET A 883 12.52 22.54 13.97
C MET A 883 11.28 22.84 13.12
N ILE A 884 10.30 23.58 13.65
CA ILE A 884 9.06 23.92 12.93
C ILE A 884 9.39 24.76 11.68
N LEU A 885 10.17 25.83 11.85
CA LEU A 885 10.55 26.70 10.74
C LEU A 885 11.50 26.00 9.75
N GLY A 886 12.35 25.09 10.21
CA GLY A 886 13.16 24.22 9.37
C GLY A 886 12.29 23.35 8.46
N CYS A 887 11.30 22.64 9.02
CA CYS A 887 10.35 21.82 8.26
C CYS A 887 9.57 22.66 7.24
N ILE A 888 9.01 23.80 7.66
CA ILE A 888 8.23 24.68 6.78
C ILE A 888 9.10 25.20 5.64
N SER A 889 10.32 25.66 5.94
CA SER A 889 11.22 26.22 4.92
C SER A 889 11.55 25.20 3.83
N VAL A 890 11.91 23.96 4.23
CA VAL A 890 12.19 22.91 3.26
C VAL A 890 10.92 22.50 2.50
N ALA A 891 9.78 22.34 3.17
CA ALA A 891 8.51 21.98 2.52
C ALA A 891 8.05 23.02 1.49
N CYS A 892 8.19 24.32 1.79
CA CYS A 892 7.87 25.42 0.89
C CYS A 892 8.74 25.45 -0.37
N ILE A 893 9.95 24.90 -0.33
CA ILE A 893 10.84 24.79 -1.49
C ILE A 893 10.56 23.49 -2.25
N ALA A 894 10.55 22.38 -1.52
CA ALA A 894 10.57 21.03 -2.04
C ALA A 894 9.25 20.60 -2.70
N ILE A 895 8.10 20.94 -2.09
CA ILE A 895 6.77 20.53 -2.61
C ILE A 895 6.47 21.25 -3.94
N PRO A 896 6.61 22.58 -4.06
CA PRO A 896 6.44 23.26 -5.35
C PRO A 896 7.45 22.82 -6.40
N ALA A 897 8.72 22.61 -6.03
CA ALA A 897 9.73 22.09 -6.96
C ALA A 897 9.31 20.74 -7.57
N LYS A 898 8.79 19.82 -6.75
CA LYS A 898 8.28 18.54 -7.24
C LYS A 898 7.01 18.68 -8.09
N TYR A 899 6.12 19.60 -7.70
CA TYR A 899 4.93 19.91 -8.50
C TYR A 899 5.30 20.40 -9.92
N TYR A 900 6.27 21.31 -10.03
CA TYR A 900 6.75 21.82 -11.32
C TYR A 900 7.45 20.74 -12.16
N GLN A 901 8.18 19.81 -11.52
CA GLN A 901 8.77 18.65 -12.20
C GLN A 901 7.70 17.73 -12.79
N THR A 902 6.67 17.39 -12.02
CA THR A 902 5.58 16.52 -12.48
C THR A 902 4.78 17.14 -13.63
N LYS A 903 4.69 18.48 -13.70
CA LYS A 903 4.07 19.21 -14.82
C LYS A 903 5.00 19.41 -16.02
N GLY A 904 6.26 18.98 -15.94
CA GLY A 904 7.27 19.19 -17.00
C GLY A 904 7.70 20.65 -17.17
N LEU A 905 7.42 21.52 -16.18
CA LEU A 905 7.82 22.94 -16.16
C LEU A 905 9.24 23.13 -15.59
N LEU A 906 9.73 22.14 -14.84
CA LEU A 906 11.08 22.07 -14.32
C LEU A 906 11.69 20.73 -14.74
N SER A 907 12.72 20.75 -15.58
CA SER A 907 13.46 19.56 -16.00
C SER A 907 14.95 19.85 -15.91
N TYR A 908 15.73 18.90 -15.40
CA TYR A 908 17.18 18.99 -15.38
C TYR A 908 17.77 18.53 -16.72
N PRO A 909 18.82 19.20 -17.22
CA PRO A 909 19.47 18.80 -18.46
C PRO A 909 20.10 17.40 -18.31
N THR A 910 19.86 16.54 -19.29
CA THR A 910 20.42 15.18 -19.35
C THR A 910 21.66 15.17 -20.23
N LYS A 911 22.58 14.23 -19.98
CA LYS A 911 23.71 13.98 -20.89
C LYS A 911 23.19 13.41 -22.23
N PRO A 912 23.95 13.54 -23.33
CA PRO A 912 23.48 13.11 -24.65
C PRO A 912 23.16 11.60 -24.70
N LEU A 913 22.06 11.27 -25.38
CA LEU A 913 21.52 9.94 -25.65
C LEU A 913 21.21 9.83 -27.15
N SER A 914 21.35 8.63 -27.75
CA SER A 914 21.15 8.38 -29.18
C SER A 914 20.13 7.27 -29.41
N THR A 915 19.40 7.35 -30.52
CA THR A 915 18.50 6.30 -31.04
C THR A 915 18.90 5.81 -32.43
N ASN A 916 20.06 6.23 -32.94
CA ASN A 916 20.48 5.99 -34.32
C ASN A 916 20.68 4.50 -34.64
N GLY A 917 20.93 3.66 -33.62
CA GLY A 917 21.13 2.21 -33.76
C GLY A 917 19.88 1.36 -33.48
N CYS A 918 18.70 1.96 -33.25
CA CYS A 918 17.49 1.20 -32.93
C CYS A 918 16.84 0.59 -34.19
N SER A 919 16.77 -0.74 -34.26
CA SER A 919 16.23 -1.51 -35.40
C SER A 919 14.70 -1.47 -35.55
N PHE A 920 13.97 -0.88 -34.60
CA PHE A 920 12.50 -0.88 -34.54
C PHE A 920 11.82 0.40 -35.09
N PHE A 921 12.58 1.38 -35.58
CA PHE A 921 12.01 2.63 -36.09
C PHE A 921 11.96 2.67 -37.63
N ASN A 922 10.79 2.39 -38.20
CA ASN A 922 10.44 2.90 -39.52
C ASN A 922 10.31 4.43 -39.41
N ALA A 923 11.20 5.15 -40.07
CA ALA A 923 11.20 6.60 -40.12
C ALA A 923 9.92 7.12 -40.81
N SER A 924 8.89 7.44 -40.03
CA SER A 924 7.85 8.38 -40.45
C SER A 924 7.17 8.97 -39.22
N ASN A 925 7.30 10.30 -39.11
CA ASN A 925 6.65 11.20 -38.16
C ASN A 925 7.27 11.32 -36.76
N PHE A 926 8.52 11.76 -36.69
CA PHE A 926 8.90 12.72 -35.64
C PHE A 926 8.82 14.13 -36.22
N VAL A 927 7.67 14.78 -36.02
CA VAL A 927 7.66 16.23 -35.93
C VAL A 927 8.55 16.54 -34.73
N SER A 928 9.72 17.10 -34.99
CA SER A 928 10.43 17.88 -33.98
C SER A 928 9.45 18.92 -33.49
N THR A 929 8.79 18.63 -32.37
CA THR A 929 8.17 19.67 -31.57
C THR A 929 9.32 20.43 -30.94
N ASN A 930 9.97 21.25 -31.76
CA ASN A 930 10.37 22.57 -31.33
C ASN A 930 9.10 23.20 -30.77
N LYS A 931 8.82 22.93 -29.48
CA LYS A 931 7.96 23.79 -28.69
C LYS A 931 8.64 25.14 -28.79
N THR A 932 8.17 25.97 -29.72
CA THR A 932 8.31 27.41 -29.64
C THR A 932 7.92 27.76 -28.23
N ILE A 933 8.93 28.15 -27.44
CA ILE A 933 8.79 28.51 -26.03
C ILE A 933 7.85 29.70 -26.02
N SER A 934 6.55 29.42 -25.85
CA SER A 934 5.51 30.42 -25.69
C SER A 934 5.68 31.03 -24.31
N SER A 935 6.65 31.93 -24.12
CA SER A 935 6.88 32.73 -22.90
C SER A 935 6.48 32.01 -21.59
N GLN A 936 6.93 30.75 -21.44
CA GLN A 936 6.39 29.86 -20.41
C GLN A 936 6.95 30.30 -19.06
N PHE A 937 6.04 30.58 -18.13
CA PHE A 937 6.29 30.81 -16.71
C PHE A 937 7.54 30.09 -16.20
N GLN A 938 8.62 30.85 -15.96
CA GLN A 938 9.86 30.33 -15.37
C GLN A 938 9.66 30.24 -13.86
N PRO A 939 9.78 29.04 -13.25
CA PRO A 939 9.75 28.93 -11.79
C PRO A 939 10.85 29.80 -11.17
N SER A 940 10.54 30.43 -10.03
CA SER A 940 11.52 31.16 -9.22
C SER A 940 12.77 30.31 -8.96
N VAL A 941 13.94 30.95 -8.90
CA VAL A 941 15.25 30.33 -8.66
C VAL A 941 15.23 29.42 -7.41
N ILE A 942 14.44 29.80 -6.40
CA ILE A 942 14.27 29.03 -5.16
C ILE A 942 13.78 27.61 -5.44
N PHE A 943 12.86 27.42 -6.39
CA PHE A 943 12.31 26.10 -6.74
C PHE A 943 13.24 25.28 -7.65
N LYS A 944 14.33 25.87 -8.15
CA LYS A 944 15.37 25.19 -8.92
C LYS A 944 16.48 24.60 -8.03
N THR A 945 16.42 24.84 -6.71
CA THR A 945 17.41 24.32 -5.74
C THR A 945 17.51 22.80 -5.83
N SER A 946 18.73 22.27 -5.87
CA SER A 946 18.96 20.82 -5.92
C SER A 946 18.51 20.13 -4.63
N PHE A 947 17.92 18.95 -4.79
CA PHE A 947 17.37 18.17 -3.68
C PHE A 947 18.43 17.68 -2.67
N TYR A 948 19.72 17.67 -3.06
CA TYR A 948 20.83 17.38 -2.14
C TYR A 948 21.02 18.46 -1.06
N PHE A 949 20.58 19.71 -1.30
CA PHE A 949 20.69 20.80 -0.33
C PHE A 949 19.52 20.87 0.65
N TYR A 950 18.45 20.10 0.47
CA TYR A 950 17.25 20.18 1.34
C TYR A 950 17.57 19.87 2.80
N ALA A 951 18.38 18.85 3.07
CA ALA A 951 18.81 18.53 4.43
C ALA A 951 19.66 19.65 5.04
N VAL A 952 20.55 20.27 4.25
CA VAL A 952 21.39 21.40 4.68
C VAL A 952 20.52 22.58 5.08
N ILE A 953 19.57 22.96 4.22
CA ILE A 953 18.63 24.05 4.51
C ILE A 953 17.86 23.76 5.80
N GLY A 954 17.37 22.53 5.97
CA GLY A 954 16.67 22.10 7.19
C GLY A 954 17.53 22.24 8.45
N VAL A 955 18.77 21.75 8.41
CA VAL A 955 19.73 21.85 9.53
C VAL A 955 20.07 23.30 9.83
N THR A 956 20.46 24.07 8.81
CA THR A 956 20.91 25.45 8.94
C THR A 956 19.81 26.35 9.47
N VAL A 957 18.59 26.27 8.93
CA VAL A 957 17.44 27.04 9.45
C VAL A 957 17.15 26.67 10.88
N THR A 958 17.14 25.37 11.21
CA THR A 958 16.87 24.89 12.58
C THR A 958 17.89 25.42 13.58
N VAL A 959 19.18 25.38 13.24
CA VAL A 959 20.25 25.87 14.12
C VAL A 959 20.23 27.40 14.25
N ILE A 960 20.11 28.14 13.14
CA ILE A 960 20.11 29.61 13.17
C ILE A 960 18.90 30.13 13.96
N VAL A 961 17.69 29.71 13.59
CA VAL A 961 16.47 30.11 14.30
C VAL A 961 16.53 29.67 15.75
N GLY A 962 17.01 28.44 16.01
CA GLY A 962 17.14 27.92 17.36
C GLY A 962 18.06 28.74 18.24
N LEU A 963 19.21 29.19 17.72
CA LEU A 963 20.14 30.06 18.45
C LEU A 963 19.57 31.47 18.67
N VAL A 964 18.96 32.07 17.65
CA VAL A 964 18.35 33.41 17.73
C VAL A 964 17.24 33.42 18.77
N VAL A 965 16.30 32.48 18.69
CA VAL A 965 15.20 32.38 19.65
C VAL A 965 15.75 32.07 21.04
N SER A 966 16.73 31.16 21.18
CA SER A 966 17.34 30.86 22.48
C SER A 966 18.01 32.07 23.12
N PHE A 967 18.60 32.95 22.31
CA PHE A 967 19.21 34.20 22.76
C PHE A 967 18.18 35.16 23.36
N PHE A 968 17.02 35.31 22.71
CA PHE A 968 15.94 36.17 23.20
C PHE A 968 15.15 35.58 24.37
N THR A 969 15.04 34.25 24.45
CA THR A 969 14.20 33.55 25.42
C THR A 969 14.99 33.03 26.64
N LYS A 970 16.10 33.70 26.99
CA LYS A 970 17.08 33.34 28.05
C LYS A 970 16.52 32.39 29.11
N SER A 971 16.88 31.11 29.03
CA SER A 971 16.57 30.09 30.04
C SER A 971 17.84 29.82 30.84
N GLY A 972 17.84 30.20 32.12
CA GLY A 972 19.01 30.16 33.00
C GLY A 972 19.36 28.77 33.57
N SER A 973 19.29 27.70 32.78
CA SER A 973 19.67 26.35 33.24
C SER A 973 21.09 25.98 32.79
N SER A 974 21.98 25.68 33.74
CA SER A 974 23.30 25.09 33.49
C SER A 974 23.13 23.69 32.90
N VAL A 975 23.66 23.45 31.70
CA VAL A 975 23.56 22.16 31.00
C VAL A 975 24.69 21.23 31.46
N HIS A 976 24.37 20.01 31.88
CA HIS A 976 25.40 19.03 32.25
C HIS A 976 26.32 18.68 31.07
N LYS A 977 27.62 18.61 31.34
CA LYS A 977 28.70 18.32 30.38
C LYS A 977 28.52 17.00 29.61
N ASN A 978 27.80 16.03 30.20
CA ASN A 978 27.51 14.73 29.58
C ASN A 978 26.52 14.78 28.41
N PHE A 979 25.74 15.85 28.25
CA PHE A 979 24.85 16.05 27.10
C PHE A 979 25.54 16.72 25.89
N LEU A 980 26.78 17.17 26.08
CA LEU A 980 27.56 17.95 25.13
C LEU A 980 28.69 17.12 24.53
N SER A 981 29.00 17.36 23.25
CA SER A 981 30.11 16.68 22.58
C SER A 981 31.46 17.02 23.23
N PRO A 982 32.40 16.06 23.35
CA PRO A 982 33.76 16.33 23.81
C PRO A 982 34.47 17.45 23.04
N VAL A 983 34.10 17.66 21.77
CA VAL A 983 34.69 18.69 20.88
C VAL A 983 34.53 20.11 21.43
N ILE A 984 33.47 20.37 22.20
CA ILE A 984 33.18 21.71 22.75
C ILE A 984 33.55 21.85 24.22
N HIS A 985 34.08 20.80 24.86
CA HIS A 985 34.42 20.83 26.28
C HIS A 985 35.54 21.82 26.60
N SER A 986 36.47 22.06 25.67
CA SER A 986 37.53 23.07 25.79
C SER A 986 37.01 24.52 25.71
N CYS A 987 35.82 24.72 25.15
CA CYS A 987 35.20 26.05 24.98
C CYS A 987 34.25 26.42 26.12
N LEU A 988 34.02 25.53 27.10
CA LEU A 988 33.21 25.80 28.28
C LEU A 988 34.09 26.50 29.34
N LYS A 989 33.64 27.63 29.89
CA LYS A 989 34.34 28.29 31.00
C LYS A 989 34.34 27.37 32.23
N GLU A 990 35.45 27.34 32.97
CA GLU A 990 35.69 26.58 34.23
C GLU A 990 34.64 26.80 35.33
N SER A 991 33.73 27.77 35.20
CA SER A 991 32.69 28.07 36.21
C SER A 991 31.66 26.95 36.44
N VAL A 992 31.79 25.79 35.80
CA VAL A 992 30.98 24.57 36.05
C VAL A 992 31.66 23.65 37.08
N GLU A 993 32.98 23.73 37.27
CA GLU A 993 33.72 22.89 38.26
C GLU A 993 33.35 23.23 39.71
N ASN A 994 33.07 24.51 40.01
CA ASN A 994 32.75 24.94 41.38
C ASN A 994 31.37 24.46 41.87
N GLN A 995 30.48 24.06 40.97
CA GLN A 995 29.15 23.53 41.31
C GLN A 995 29.19 22.02 41.55
N GLU A 996 30.12 21.31 40.89
CA GLU A 996 30.38 19.87 41.10
C GLU A 996 30.97 19.58 42.49
N TYR A 997 31.81 20.46 43.03
CA TYR A 997 32.34 20.31 44.39
C TYR A 997 31.29 20.55 45.47
N ALA A 998 30.43 21.57 45.32
CA ALA A 998 29.42 21.91 46.31
C ALA A 998 28.31 20.85 46.44
N ASP A 999 27.83 20.29 45.32
CA ASP A 999 26.78 19.25 45.35
C ASP A 999 27.31 17.89 45.84
N ALA A 1000 28.57 17.55 45.56
CA ALA A 1000 29.19 16.33 46.05
C ALA A 1000 29.39 16.36 47.59
N GLU A 1001 29.81 17.49 48.14
CA GLU A 1001 29.98 17.69 49.59
C GLU A 1001 28.63 17.62 50.32
N THR A 1002 27.60 18.28 49.76
CA THR A 1002 26.24 18.25 50.32
C THR A 1002 25.62 16.84 50.27
N THR A 1003 25.92 16.07 49.22
CA THR A 1003 25.45 14.68 49.09
C THR A 1003 26.20 13.73 50.04
N LEU A 1004 27.50 13.96 50.29
CA LEU A 1004 28.27 13.21 51.28
C LEU A 1004 27.81 13.51 52.71
N GLU A 1005 27.48 14.76 53.04
CA GLU A 1005 26.92 15.12 54.34
C GLU A 1005 25.54 14.51 54.59
N LEU A 1006 24.70 14.38 53.55
CA LEU A 1006 23.40 13.71 53.63
C LEU A 1006 23.53 12.20 53.81
N LEU A 1007 24.54 11.57 53.20
CA LEU A 1007 24.83 10.14 53.35
C LEU A 1007 25.53 9.79 54.67
N GLN A 1008 26.17 10.75 55.33
CA GLN A 1008 26.73 10.57 56.68
C GLN A 1008 25.71 10.81 57.80
N LYS A 1009 24.56 11.42 57.49
CA LYS A 1009 23.44 11.63 58.43
C LYS A 1009 22.30 10.60 58.31
N GLN A 1010 22.38 9.69 57.34
CA GLN A 1010 21.51 8.50 57.21
C GLN A 1010 22.28 7.26 57.64
#